data_AF-A0A3E2H1G3-F1
#
_entry.id   AF-A0A3E2H1G3-F1
#
_cell.length_a   1.000
_cell.length_b   1.000
_cell.length_c   1.000
_cell.angle_alpha   90.00
_cell.angle_beta   90.00
_cell.angle_gamma   90.00
#
_symmetry.space_group_name_H-M   'P 1'
#
loop_
_entity.id
_entity.type
_entity.pdbx_description
1 polymer ?
#
loop_
_entity_poly.entity_id
_entity_poly.type
_entity_poly.pdbx_seq_one_letter_code
_entity_poly.pdbx_strand_id
1 'polypeptide(L)'
;MLLAALLTFLFFLPDSTGSNTVSSNMRPILLFSFAVTALAAHSSVPRKTFDYVLHEERHQPLSSRWEKRSAIELNVEEPTVFTMRIAIKHKNLHLAESHVLGVSHPDSASFGQHWTTDRIAKEFAPSDESLAAVTNWLVEEGVPEERISLSSDKSWIKLQTTFQEAQDLLRTQYHVFEGTATSHKHVACDAYYVPDFVQPHIDFITPTIHRTGEPMVKRMTATDPHLGPERLSPLDDELQFSSGDLSICNQTVTPDCIRALYNIPIPTSSNPKNSLGVVELNQLSQYSQVDLDMFFQNFTKPLVGRPPKMISIDGGDSRYTGPFTMYGDLAEADMDLELTMSLTYPLNVTIYAVGDNYIGGQFDTWLDALDGSYCSFEGGDVPGIDPIYPDNSTEVPGNGVPYNQSADCGTARSSYVYSLSLASTEEPSSVAYQDRMCTEFMKLTLQGSTFLFASDDYGVGGPQAVGCGGPNGTSFTPAFPATCPWVTAVGGSAINFGNTVYDPETSYGGSGGGFSNIFPMPDYQSEAVLNWFKNNPTNYPPGTFNDSRQARGIPDMAANAWQILVVSSGYAGTLGGTSAAVPIVASIFALINNARLDAGKVPVGFINPVIYANPQAFNDITTGDNPGCGTNGFNATEGWDPVTGLGTPNYKKLLKVFMALP
;
A
#
# COMPACT_ATOMS: atom_id res chain seq x y z
N MET A 1 39.99 -33.70 19.63
CA MET A 1 40.88 -34.77 20.12
C MET A 1 42.14 -34.14 20.69
N LEU A 2 42.39 -34.36 22.00
CA LEU A 2 43.62 -34.06 22.80
C LEU A 2 44.10 -32.58 22.83
N LEU A 3 44.46 -31.94 23.95
CA LEU A 3 44.58 -32.32 25.36
C LEU A 3 44.62 -31.02 26.22
N ALA A 4 44.25 -31.16 27.50
CA ALA A 4 44.26 -30.28 28.68
C ALA A 4 45.50 -29.35 28.88
N ALA A 5 45.59 -28.37 29.82
CA ALA A 5 44.98 -28.25 31.15
C ALA A 5 45.11 -26.81 31.74
N LEU A 6 44.27 -26.56 32.76
CA LEU A 6 44.21 -25.40 33.68
C LEU A 6 45.52 -25.14 34.48
N LEU A 7 45.72 -23.89 34.95
CA LEU A 7 45.76 -23.58 36.39
C LEU A 7 45.84 -22.07 36.70
N THR A 8 44.90 -21.63 37.53
CA THR A 8 44.78 -20.34 38.23
C THR A 8 45.62 -20.34 39.51
N PHE A 9 46.18 -19.20 39.95
CA PHE A 9 46.09 -18.72 41.36
C PHE A 9 46.65 -17.28 41.53
N LEU A 10 45.88 -16.45 42.23
CA LEU A 10 46.19 -15.10 42.74
C LEU A 10 47.12 -15.14 43.96
N PHE A 11 47.85 -14.04 44.27
CA PHE A 11 47.65 -13.19 45.47
C PHE A 11 48.64 -11.99 45.56
N PHE A 12 48.26 -11.03 46.40
CA PHE A 12 48.62 -9.60 46.55
C PHE A 12 49.94 -9.24 47.28
N LEU A 13 50.58 -8.10 46.87
CA LEU A 13 51.19 -6.91 47.59
C LEU A 13 52.02 -7.05 48.91
N PRO A 14 52.68 -5.98 49.46
CA PRO A 14 53.55 -4.91 48.91
C PRO A 14 54.82 -4.55 49.78
N ASP A 15 55.57 -3.52 49.32
CA ASP A 15 56.30 -2.44 50.04
C ASP A 15 57.65 -2.59 50.80
N SER A 16 58.64 -1.87 50.24
CA SER A 16 59.45 -0.76 50.82
C SER A 16 60.66 -0.96 51.77
N THR A 17 61.67 -0.08 51.54
CA THR A 17 62.82 0.35 52.39
C THR A 17 63.99 -0.64 52.56
N GLY A 18 65.29 -0.28 52.58
CA GLY A 18 66.02 0.98 52.47
C GLY A 18 67.52 0.77 52.79
N SER A 19 68.37 1.68 52.26
CA SER A 19 69.70 2.09 52.75
C SER A 19 71.00 1.32 52.44
N ASN A 20 71.87 2.02 51.69
CA ASN A 20 73.27 2.41 51.97
C ASN A 20 74.37 1.34 52.17
N THR A 21 75.33 1.21 51.24
CA THR A 21 76.66 1.90 51.27
C THR A 21 77.69 1.33 50.26
N VAL A 22 78.10 2.20 49.31
CA VAL A 22 79.47 2.60 48.86
C VAL A 22 80.57 1.58 48.45
N SER A 23 80.90 1.69 47.15
CA SER A 23 82.20 1.53 46.43
C SER A 23 82.81 0.12 46.31
N SER A 24 83.37 -0.32 45.17
CA SER A 24 84.18 0.41 44.18
C SER A 24 84.36 -0.41 42.87
N ASN A 25 84.76 0.30 41.81
CA ASN A 25 85.50 -0.16 40.62
C ASN A 25 84.75 -0.68 39.37
N MET A 26 84.55 0.27 38.45
CA MET A 26 85.09 0.31 37.06
C MET A 26 84.77 -0.79 36.04
N ARG A 27 84.03 -0.35 34.99
CA ARG A 27 84.18 -0.53 33.52
C ARG A 27 82.98 -1.14 32.77
N PRO A 28 82.76 -0.71 31.50
CA PRO A 28 81.43 -0.55 30.92
C PRO A 28 80.92 -1.83 30.25
N ILE A 29 79.66 -2.18 30.50
CA ILE A 29 78.95 -3.22 29.75
C ILE A 29 77.91 -2.51 28.88
N LEU A 30 78.13 -2.58 27.56
CA LEU A 30 77.18 -2.20 26.52
C LEU A 30 75.89 -3.04 26.69
N LEU A 31 74.79 -2.40 27.07
CA LEU A 31 73.45 -2.99 27.02
C LEU A 31 72.96 -2.93 25.56
N PHE A 32 72.93 -4.09 24.91
CA PHE A 32 72.16 -4.28 23.68
C PHE A 32 70.67 -4.34 24.04
N SER A 33 69.91 -3.30 23.69
CA SER A 33 68.44 -3.38 23.63
C SER A 33 68.04 -4.33 22.51
N PHE A 34 67.54 -5.51 22.86
CA PHE A 34 66.77 -6.34 21.92
C PHE A 34 65.37 -5.74 21.80
N ALA A 35 65.14 -4.96 20.73
CA ALA A 35 63.80 -4.68 20.25
C ALA A 35 63.26 -5.95 19.56
N VAL A 36 62.35 -6.65 20.22
CA VAL A 36 61.56 -7.71 19.57
C VAL A 36 60.42 -7.01 18.83
N THR A 37 60.63 -6.75 17.53
CA THR A 37 59.54 -6.42 16.61
C THR A 37 58.74 -7.69 16.34
N ALA A 38 57.63 -7.86 17.06
CA ALA A 38 56.60 -8.82 16.66
C ALA A 38 55.93 -8.29 15.38
N LEU A 39 56.37 -8.77 14.22
CA LEU A 39 55.54 -8.68 13.01
C LEU A 39 54.33 -9.58 13.22
N ALA A 40 53.20 -8.97 13.61
CA ALA A 40 51.89 -9.58 13.42
C ALA A 40 51.62 -9.60 11.91
N ALA A 41 52.06 -10.68 11.25
CA ALA A 41 51.60 -11.00 9.91
C ALA A 41 50.09 -11.27 10.02
N HIS A 42 49.29 -10.25 9.71
CA HIS A 42 47.88 -10.43 9.42
C HIS A 42 47.84 -11.25 8.13
N SER A 43 47.65 -12.57 8.26
CA SER A 43 47.27 -13.40 7.13
C SER A 43 45.88 -12.94 6.70
N SER A 44 45.83 -12.00 5.74
CA SER A 44 44.60 -11.73 5.00
C SER A 44 44.28 -13.01 4.24
N VAL A 45 43.29 -13.76 4.75
CA VAL A 45 42.64 -14.80 3.96
C VAL A 45 42.17 -14.10 2.67
N PRO A 46 42.55 -14.56 1.47
CA PRO A 46 42.09 -13.94 0.25
C PRO A 46 40.57 -13.98 0.22
N ARG A 47 39.94 -12.79 0.30
CA ARG A 47 38.48 -12.66 0.18
C ARG A 47 38.12 -13.21 -1.21
N LYS A 48 37.15 -14.12 -1.25
CA LYS A 48 36.61 -14.65 -2.50
C LYS A 48 36.08 -13.45 -3.29
N THR A 49 36.54 -13.29 -4.53
CA THR A 49 36.09 -12.19 -5.40
C THR A 49 34.84 -12.63 -6.13
N PHE A 50 33.75 -11.89 -5.99
CA PHE A 50 32.51 -12.11 -6.72
C PHE A 50 32.37 -11.12 -7.88
N ASP A 51 31.69 -11.54 -8.93
CA ASP A 51 31.28 -10.66 -10.02
C ASP A 51 29.98 -9.97 -9.62
N TYR A 52 30.04 -8.66 -9.43
CA TYR A 52 28.89 -7.84 -9.04
C TYR A 52 28.14 -7.34 -10.28
N VAL A 53 26.81 -7.42 -10.23
CA VAL A 53 25.89 -6.94 -11.27
C VAL A 53 24.94 -5.92 -10.68
N LEU A 54 24.46 -4.99 -11.51
CA LEU A 54 23.47 -4.00 -11.10
C LEU A 54 22.17 -4.72 -10.71
N HIS A 55 21.70 -4.51 -9.49
CA HIS A 55 20.43 -5.09 -9.03
C HIS A 55 19.27 -4.12 -9.30
N GLU A 56 19.35 -2.92 -8.75
CA GLU A 56 18.39 -1.84 -9.01
C GLU A 56 19.10 -0.50 -9.17
N GLU A 57 18.54 0.34 -10.04
CA GLU A 57 18.92 1.73 -10.25
C GLU A 57 17.68 2.61 -10.30
N ARG A 58 17.84 3.83 -9.80
CA ARG A 58 16.88 4.90 -9.92
C ARG A 58 16.92 5.47 -11.33
N HIS A 59 15.94 5.10 -12.15
CA HIS A 59 15.87 5.52 -13.54
C HIS A 59 15.30 6.94 -13.77
N GLN A 60 14.79 7.62 -12.73
CA GLN A 60 14.15 8.94 -12.84
C GLN A 60 14.84 10.01 -11.99
N PRO A 61 14.85 11.29 -12.44
CA PRO A 61 15.25 12.42 -11.62
C PRO A 61 14.48 12.43 -10.30
N LEU A 62 15.07 13.00 -9.25
CA LEU A 62 14.32 13.27 -8.03
C LEU A 62 13.08 14.11 -8.39
N SER A 63 11.92 13.71 -7.86
CA SER A 63 10.73 14.57 -7.91
C SER A 63 11.13 15.92 -7.31
N SER A 64 10.47 17.01 -7.71
CA SER A 64 10.72 18.35 -7.11
C SER A 64 10.51 18.37 -5.59
N ARG A 65 9.96 17.30 -5.02
CA ARG A 65 9.74 17.05 -3.59
C ARG A 65 10.95 16.54 -2.82
N TRP A 66 11.99 16.02 -3.47
CA TRP A 66 13.14 15.46 -2.77
C TRP A 66 14.44 16.07 -3.25
N GLU A 67 15.25 16.56 -2.30
CA GLU A 67 16.58 17.05 -2.61
C GLU A 67 17.62 16.07 -2.06
N LYS A 68 18.50 15.59 -2.95
CA LYS A 68 19.67 14.82 -2.53
C LYS A 68 20.65 15.77 -1.86
N ARG A 69 20.90 15.54 -0.57
CA ARG A 69 21.82 16.33 0.25
C ARG A 69 23.23 15.73 0.18
N SER A 70 23.90 15.62 1.32
CA SER A 70 25.25 15.07 1.42
C SER A 70 25.25 13.55 1.35
N ALA A 71 26.40 12.99 0.93
CA ALA A 71 26.73 11.61 1.25
C ALA A 71 26.68 11.42 2.77
N ILE A 72 26.38 10.20 3.22
CA ILE A 72 26.34 9.91 4.64
C ILE A 72 27.75 10.03 5.24
N GLU A 73 27.87 10.75 6.36
CA GLU A 73 29.16 10.88 7.06
C GLU A 73 29.47 9.57 7.79
N LEU A 74 30.60 8.95 7.46
CA LEU A 74 31.02 7.69 8.04
C LEU A 74 31.87 7.98 9.28
N ASN A 75 31.28 7.86 10.46
CA ASN A 75 32.02 7.94 11.72
C ASN A 75 32.66 6.58 12.03
N VAL A 76 33.99 6.50 11.95
CA VAL A 76 34.75 5.27 12.20
C VAL A 76 34.90 4.97 13.69
N GLU A 77 34.84 5.99 14.56
CA GLU A 77 34.97 5.84 16.01
C GLU A 77 33.65 5.41 16.66
N GLU A 78 32.53 5.95 16.17
CA GLU A 78 31.17 5.59 16.60
C GLU A 78 30.27 5.35 15.38
N PRO A 79 30.39 4.18 14.73
CA PRO A 79 29.62 3.89 13.52
C PRO A 79 28.14 3.70 13.84
N THR A 80 27.28 4.39 13.08
CA THR A 80 25.84 4.18 13.14
C THR A 80 25.50 2.77 12.66
N VAL A 81 24.88 1.99 13.55
CA VAL A 81 24.38 0.64 13.25
C VAL A 81 22.90 0.72 12.87
N PHE A 82 22.52 0.00 11.83
CA PHE A 82 21.13 -0.14 11.40
C PHE A 82 20.86 -1.56 10.91
N THR A 83 19.58 -1.92 10.80
CA THR A 83 19.15 -3.20 10.25
C THR A 83 18.95 -3.08 8.75
N MET A 84 19.78 -3.77 7.98
CA MET A 84 19.59 -3.98 6.55
C MET A 84 18.82 -5.29 6.34
N ARG A 85 17.91 -5.30 5.37
CA ARG A 85 17.07 -6.47 5.07
C ARG A 85 17.10 -6.80 3.60
N ILE A 86 17.06 -8.09 3.32
CA ILE A 86 17.14 -8.66 1.98
C ILE A 86 15.86 -9.47 1.78
N ALA A 87 15.00 -9.00 0.88
CA ALA A 87 13.78 -9.69 0.49
C ALA A 87 14.14 -10.89 -0.37
N ILE A 88 13.81 -12.09 0.10
CA ILE A 88 14.11 -13.33 -0.60
C ILE A 88 12.95 -13.67 -1.52
N LYS A 89 13.29 -13.99 -2.77
CA LYS A 89 12.31 -14.29 -3.81
C LYS A 89 11.42 -15.47 -3.41
N HIS A 90 10.12 -15.22 -3.40
CA HIS A 90 9.12 -16.27 -3.21
C HIS A 90 9.16 -17.27 -4.37
N LYS A 91 8.95 -18.56 -4.06
CA LYS A 91 8.82 -19.59 -5.11
C LYS A 91 7.40 -19.57 -5.69
N ASN A 92 7.21 -20.25 -6.82
CA ASN A 92 5.90 -20.49 -7.43
C ASN A 92 5.09 -19.24 -7.82
N LEU A 93 5.67 -18.03 -7.80
CA LEU A 93 4.97 -16.81 -8.27
C LEU A 93 4.52 -16.89 -9.73
N HIS A 94 5.24 -17.65 -10.57
CA HIS A 94 4.81 -17.94 -11.95
C HIS A 94 3.50 -18.75 -12.05
N LEU A 95 3.04 -19.37 -10.95
CA LEU A 95 1.76 -20.07 -10.87
C LEU A 95 0.66 -19.20 -10.24
N ALA A 96 0.98 -17.99 -9.76
CA ALA A 96 0.06 -17.13 -9.02
C ALA A 96 -1.28 -16.94 -9.75
N GLU A 97 -1.24 -16.60 -11.04
CA GLU A 97 -2.43 -16.42 -11.86
C GLU A 97 -3.27 -17.70 -11.92
N SER A 98 -2.65 -18.84 -12.24
CA SER A 98 -3.35 -20.12 -12.31
C SER A 98 -4.00 -20.52 -10.98
N HIS A 99 -3.34 -20.22 -9.86
CA HIS A 99 -3.87 -20.48 -8.52
C HIS A 99 -5.06 -19.57 -8.21
N VAL A 100 -4.94 -18.26 -8.48
CA VAL A 100 -5.99 -17.28 -8.27
C VAL A 100 -7.20 -17.60 -9.14
N LEU A 101 -7.01 -17.80 -10.45
CA LEU A 101 -8.08 -18.18 -11.38
C LEU A 101 -8.71 -19.52 -10.98
N GLY A 102 -7.93 -20.46 -10.45
CA GLY A 102 -8.43 -21.70 -9.91
C GLY A 102 -9.51 -21.51 -8.83
N VAL A 103 -9.41 -20.49 -7.98
CA VAL A 103 -10.39 -20.23 -6.91
C VAL A 103 -11.42 -19.15 -7.24
N SER A 104 -11.24 -18.40 -8.33
CA SER A 104 -12.05 -17.20 -8.65
C SER A 104 -12.68 -17.18 -10.04
N HIS A 105 -12.21 -17.98 -11.01
CA HIS A 105 -12.81 -18.03 -12.34
C HIS A 105 -14.17 -18.76 -12.28
N PRO A 106 -15.25 -18.22 -12.90
CA PRO A 106 -16.60 -18.79 -12.79
C PRO A 106 -16.71 -20.22 -13.35
N ASP A 107 -15.91 -20.57 -14.35
CA ASP A 107 -15.87 -21.92 -14.94
C ASP A 107 -14.97 -22.90 -14.17
N SER A 108 -14.29 -22.45 -13.11
CA SER A 108 -13.42 -23.32 -12.33
C SER A 108 -14.21 -24.26 -11.43
N ALA A 109 -13.88 -25.55 -11.47
CA ALA A 109 -14.40 -26.54 -10.52
C ALA A 109 -14.00 -26.27 -9.06
N SER A 110 -12.95 -25.46 -8.86
CA SER A 110 -12.44 -25.05 -7.55
C SER A 110 -12.89 -23.64 -7.14
N PHE A 111 -13.84 -23.04 -7.85
CA PHE A 111 -14.39 -21.72 -7.49
C PHE A 111 -14.82 -21.69 -6.01
N GLY A 112 -14.39 -20.66 -5.29
CA GLY A 112 -14.70 -20.47 -3.87
C GLY A 112 -13.96 -21.42 -2.92
N GLN A 113 -13.11 -22.33 -3.41
CA GLN A 113 -12.24 -23.19 -2.58
C GLN A 113 -10.98 -22.44 -2.17
N HIS A 114 -11.16 -21.36 -1.42
CA HIS A 114 -10.09 -20.49 -0.92
C HIS A 114 -9.08 -21.25 -0.05
N TRP A 115 -7.85 -20.75 -0.04
CA TRP A 115 -6.72 -21.39 0.62
C TRP A 115 -6.61 -20.94 2.08
N THR A 116 -6.06 -21.82 2.90
CA THR A 116 -5.68 -21.48 4.28
C THR A 116 -4.34 -20.75 4.30
N THR A 117 -4.11 -19.93 5.33
CA THR A 117 -2.83 -19.23 5.56
C THR A 117 -1.63 -20.19 5.50
N ASP A 118 -1.71 -21.35 6.17
CA ASP A 118 -0.64 -22.37 6.14
C ASP A 118 -0.32 -22.89 4.74
N ARG A 119 -1.34 -23.01 3.87
CA ARG A 119 -1.15 -23.49 2.50
C ARG A 119 -0.41 -22.44 1.68
N ILE A 120 -0.81 -21.18 1.81
CA ILE A 120 -0.19 -20.04 1.15
C ILE A 120 1.27 -19.90 1.60
N ALA A 121 1.52 -19.90 2.91
CA ALA A 121 2.86 -19.81 3.46
C ALA A 121 3.77 -20.92 2.90
N LYS A 122 3.27 -22.17 2.83
CA LYS A 122 4.02 -23.30 2.27
C LYS A 122 4.26 -23.19 0.76
N GLU A 123 3.26 -22.72 0.01
CA GLU A 123 3.32 -22.61 -1.45
C GLU A 123 4.34 -21.56 -1.90
N PHE A 124 4.37 -20.40 -1.23
CA PHE A 124 5.18 -19.26 -1.65
C PHE A 124 6.46 -19.06 -0.83
N ALA A 125 6.68 -19.83 0.25
CA ALA A 125 7.91 -19.76 1.04
C ALA A 125 9.16 -19.87 0.16
N PRO A 126 10.21 -19.06 0.40
CA PRO A 126 11.45 -19.14 -0.34
C PRO A 126 12.09 -20.53 -0.31
N SER A 127 12.90 -20.80 -1.33
CA SER A 127 13.65 -22.05 -1.40
C SER A 127 14.84 -22.05 -0.42
N ASP A 128 15.19 -23.23 0.10
CA ASP A 128 16.40 -23.39 0.92
C ASP A 128 17.67 -23.03 0.11
N GLU A 129 17.63 -23.19 -1.22
CA GLU A 129 18.70 -22.77 -2.14
C GLU A 129 18.87 -21.25 -2.14
N SER A 130 17.78 -20.48 -2.30
CA SER A 130 17.83 -19.02 -2.25
C SER A 130 18.35 -18.51 -0.91
N LEU A 131 17.87 -19.09 0.19
CA LEU A 131 18.33 -18.75 1.53
C LEU A 131 19.83 -19.05 1.70
N ALA A 132 20.28 -20.22 1.26
CA ALA A 132 21.68 -20.61 1.33
C ALA A 132 22.58 -19.71 0.46
N ALA A 133 22.14 -19.35 -0.75
CA ALA A 133 22.90 -18.49 -1.65
C ALA A 133 23.18 -17.12 -1.01
N VAL A 134 22.17 -16.50 -0.43
CA VAL A 134 22.29 -15.18 0.20
C VAL A 134 23.05 -15.26 1.53
N THR A 135 22.73 -16.21 2.41
CA THR A 135 23.43 -16.35 3.70
C THR A 135 24.92 -16.69 3.53
N ASN A 136 25.26 -17.59 2.60
CA ASN A 136 26.66 -17.90 2.29
C ASN A 136 27.40 -16.70 1.72
N TRP A 137 26.78 -15.92 0.83
CA TRP A 137 27.36 -14.69 0.31
C TRP A 137 27.71 -13.72 1.45
N LEU A 138 26.78 -13.46 2.36
CA LEU A 138 27.01 -12.56 3.50
C LEU A 138 28.21 -13.03 4.35
N VAL A 139 28.26 -14.33 4.68
CA VAL A 139 29.36 -14.91 5.47
C VAL A 139 30.70 -14.84 4.72
N GLU A 140 30.72 -15.10 3.41
CA GLU A 140 31.93 -15.03 2.58
C GLU A 140 32.42 -13.57 2.39
N GLU A 141 31.53 -12.58 2.41
CA GLU A 141 31.86 -11.16 2.51
C GLU A 141 32.24 -10.74 3.94
N GLY A 142 32.30 -11.66 4.90
CA GLY A 142 32.85 -11.43 6.25
C GLY A 142 31.82 -10.98 7.28
N VAL A 143 30.52 -11.13 7.00
CA VAL A 143 29.45 -10.94 7.97
C VAL A 143 29.41 -12.15 8.92
N PRO A 144 29.61 -11.99 10.24
CA PRO A 144 29.42 -13.06 11.22
C PRO A 144 28.00 -13.62 11.18
N GLU A 145 27.87 -14.94 11.17
CA GLU A 145 26.59 -15.65 11.11
C GLU A 145 25.63 -15.25 12.25
N GLU A 146 26.17 -14.91 13.42
CA GLU A 146 25.42 -14.41 14.58
C GLU A 146 24.70 -13.06 14.37
N ARG A 147 25.08 -12.29 13.34
CA ARG A 147 24.39 -11.05 12.95
C ARG A 147 23.31 -11.27 11.90
N ILE A 148 23.15 -12.50 11.40
CA ILE A 148 22.20 -12.87 10.36
C ILE A 148 21.00 -13.57 11.01
N SER A 149 19.81 -13.02 10.84
CA SER A 149 18.55 -13.63 11.29
C SER A 149 17.57 -13.78 10.12
N LEU A 150 16.61 -14.70 10.27
CA LEU A 150 15.53 -14.94 9.31
C LEU A 150 14.20 -14.48 9.90
N SER A 151 13.31 -14.00 9.03
CA SER A 151 11.89 -13.87 9.38
C SER A 151 11.24 -15.24 9.69
N SER A 152 10.08 -15.21 10.35
CA SER A 152 9.33 -16.42 10.71
C SER A 152 8.91 -17.25 9.49
N ASP A 153 8.60 -16.59 8.38
CA ASP A 153 8.22 -17.17 7.09
C ASP A 153 9.42 -17.37 6.15
N LYS A 154 10.60 -16.92 6.57
CA LYS A 154 11.86 -16.90 5.83
C LYS A 154 11.87 -16.02 4.57
N SER A 155 10.87 -15.17 4.34
CA SER A 155 10.87 -14.22 3.22
C SER A 155 11.88 -13.08 3.35
N TRP A 156 12.52 -12.93 4.51
CA TRP A 156 13.52 -11.91 4.78
C TRP A 156 14.76 -12.48 5.47
N ILE A 157 15.92 -12.07 4.98
CA ILE A 157 17.21 -12.15 5.69
C ILE A 157 17.53 -10.78 6.26
N LYS A 158 17.98 -10.75 7.50
CA LYS A 158 18.09 -9.53 8.29
C LYS A 158 19.48 -9.45 8.89
N LEU A 159 20.08 -8.28 8.80
CA LEU A 159 21.48 -8.04 9.11
C LEU A 159 21.65 -6.72 9.85
N GLN A 160 22.14 -6.77 11.09
CA GLN A 160 22.65 -5.57 11.77
C GLN A 160 24.00 -5.19 11.18
N THR A 161 24.10 -4.01 10.56
CA THR A 161 25.29 -3.55 9.81
C THR A 161 25.56 -2.07 10.03
N THR A 162 26.70 -1.58 9.54
CA THR A 162 27.04 -0.15 9.47
C THR A 162 26.90 0.36 8.04
N PHE A 163 26.81 1.68 7.84
CA PHE A 163 26.77 2.25 6.49
C PHE A 163 28.03 1.95 5.69
N GLN A 164 29.21 1.92 6.33
CA GLN A 164 30.45 1.54 5.67
C GLN A 164 30.38 0.10 5.13
N GLU A 165 30.00 -0.84 6.00
CA GLU A 165 29.87 -2.26 5.63
C GLU A 165 28.80 -2.47 4.56
N ALA A 166 27.66 -1.77 4.64
CA ALA A 166 26.60 -1.85 3.64
C ALA A 166 27.03 -1.27 2.27
N GLN A 167 27.73 -0.13 2.25
CA GLN A 167 28.28 0.43 1.01
C GLN A 167 29.27 -0.52 0.33
N ASP A 168 30.11 -1.19 1.14
CA ASP A 168 31.05 -2.18 0.64
C ASP A 168 30.29 -3.40 0.10
N LEU A 169 29.37 -3.98 0.88
CA LEU A 169 28.61 -5.16 0.50
C LEU A 169 27.79 -4.95 -0.78
N LEU A 170 27.16 -3.79 -0.94
CA LEU A 170 26.24 -3.50 -2.05
C LEU A 170 26.89 -2.69 -3.18
N ARG A 171 28.19 -2.39 -3.09
CA ARG A 171 28.94 -1.51 -4.00
C ARG A 171 28.17 -0.22 -4.32
N THR A 172 27.71 0.45 -3.27
CA THR A 172 26.86 1.64 -3.37
C THR A 172 27.39 2.81 -2.55
N GLN A 173 26.72 3.96 -2.65
CA GLN A 173 26.95 5.14 -1.82
C GLN A 173 25.62 5.63 -1.24
N TYR A 174 25.52 5.64 0.08
CA TYR A 174 24.36 6.17 0.79
C TYR A 174 24.42 7.69 0.88
N HIS A 175 23.25 8.31 0.72
CA HIS A 175 23.05 9.73 0.81
C HIS A 175 21.84 10.02 1.68
N VAL A 176 21.83 11.22 2.28
CA VAL A 176 20.64 11.77 2.92
C VAL A 176 19.82 12.48 1.84
N PHE A 177 18.55 12.13 1.77
CA PHE A 177 17.53 12.81 0.97
C PHE A 177 16.63 13.58 1.91
N GLU A 178 16.21 14.78 1.53
CA GLU A 178 15.34 15.62 2.34
C GLU A 178 14.09 16.03 1.54
N GLY A 179 12.92 15.85 2.15
CA GLY A 179 11.64 16.26 1.60
C GLY A 179 11.51 17.78 1.62
N THR A 180 11.30 18.42 0.47
CA THR A 180 11.20 19.87 0.35
C THR A 180 9.92 20.43 0.99
N ALA A 181 8.86 19.63 1.11
CA ALA A 181 7.59 20.01 1.73
C ALA A 181 7.51 19.64 3.23
N THR A 182 8.09 18.52 3.65
CA THR A 182 7.96 17.98 5.01
C THR A 182 9.21 18.19 5.87
N SER A 183 10.35 18.57 5.27
CA SER A 183 11.68 18.57 5.91
C SER A 183 12.11 17.19 6.46
N HIS A 184 11.39 16.12 6.08
CA HIS A 184 11.68 14.75 6.48
C HIS A 184 12.97 14.26 5.82
N LYS A 185 13.80 13.50 6.55
CA LYS A 185 15.09 13.00 6.06
C LYS A 185 15.07 11.49 5.90
N HIS A 186 15.56 11.01 4.76
CA HIS A 186 15.63 9.60 4.43
C HIS A 186 17.04 9.20 3.98
N VAL A 187 17.50 8.01 4.34
CA VAL A 187 18.78 7.47 3.87
C VAL A 187 18.55 6.46 2.75
N ALA A 188 19.10 6.74 1.57
CA ALA A 188 18.94 5.92 0.38
C ALA A 188 20.19 5.95 -0.51
N CYS A 189 20.15 5.20 -1.60
CA CYS A 189 21.13 5.27 -2.68
C CYS A 189 20.45 5.47 -4.04
N ASP A 190 21.26 5.69 -5.08
CA ASP A 190 20.78 5.82 -6.47
C ASP A 190 20.85 4.49 -7.23
N ALA A 191 21.79 3.62 -6.89
CA ALA A 191 21.93 2.29 -7.48
C ALA A 191 22.65 1.37 -6.50
N TYR A 192 22.43 0.06 -6.59
CA TYR A 192 23.21 -0.90 -5.84
C TYR A 192 23.41 -2.21 -6.62
N TYR A 193 24.44 -2.95 -6.23
CA TYR A 193 24.93 -4.12 -6.92
C TYR A 193 25.00 -5.29 -5.95
N VAL A 194 24.75 -6.47 -6.47
CA VAL A 194 24.90 -7.74 -5.74
C VAL A 194 25.67 -8.73 -6.62
N PRO A 195 26.22 -9.82 -6.06
CA PRO A 195 26.80 -10.86 -6.89
C PRO A 195 25.81 -11.43 -7.91
N ASP A 196 26.30 -11.77 -9.10
CA ASP A 196 25.51 -12.36 -10.18
C ASP A 196 24.69 -13.58 -9.74
N PHE A 197 25.26 -14.44 -8.91
CA PHE A 197 24.60 -15.62 -8.36
C PHE A 197 23.57 -15.29 -7.27
N VAL A 198 23.63 -14.12 -6.64
CA VAL A 198 22.68 -13.68 -5.60
C VAL A 198 21.46 -13.00 -6.22
N GLN A 199 21.66 -12.22 -7.29
CA GLN A 199 20.60 -11.50 -8.01
C GLN A 199 19.32 -12.32 -8.27
N PRO A 200 19.36 -13.58 -8.75
CA PRO A 200 18.13 -14.35 -9.01
C PRO A 200 17.36 -14.80 -7.76
N HIS A 201 17.95 -14.68 -6.56
CA HIS A 201 17.38 -15.17 -5.31
C HIS A 201 16.74 -14.09 -4.45
N ILE A 202 16.90 -12.82 -4.79
CA ILE A 202 16.39 -11.69 -4.02
C ILE A 202 15.43 -10.85 -4.87
N ASP A 203 14.45 -10.24 -4.23
CA ASP A 203 13.58 -9.25 -4.88
C ASP A 203 14.22 -7.87 -4.79
N PHE A 204 14.55 -7.42 -3.57
CA PHE A 204 15.21 -6.15 -3.29
C PHE A 204 15.89 -6.14 -1.91
N ILE A 205 16.66 -5.08 -1.63
CA ILE A 205 17.37 -4.85 -0.36
C ILE A 205 16.96 -3.49 0.17
N THR A 206 16.70 -3.37 1.48
CA THR A 206 16.31 -2.11 2.10
C THR A 206 17.15 -1.80 3.35
N PRO A 207 17.50 -0.53 3.62
CA PRO A 207 17.30 0.67 2.79
C PRO A 207 18.21 0.70 1.55
N THR A 208 17.69 1.03 0.37
CA THR A 208 18.48 1.27 -0.86
C THR A 208 17.83 2.34 -1.76
N ILE A 209 17.30 2.00 -2.94
CA ILE A 209 16.69 2.94 -3.88
C ILE A 209 15.25 3.28 -3.52
N HIS A 210 14.61 2.45 -2.69
CA HIS A 210 13.24 2.65 -2.22
C HIS A 210 13.16 3.98 -1.46
N ARG A 211 12.31 4.87 -1.97
CA ARG A 211 11.85 6.06 -1.26
C ARG A 211 10.43 5.75 -0.83
N THR A 212 10.08 6.08 0.39
CA THR A 212 8.68 6.20 0.78
C THR A 212 8.49 7.57 1.44
N GLY A 213 7.23 7.91 1.73
CA GLY A 213 6.84 9.25 2.17
C GLY A 213 6.41 10.19 1.02
N GLU A 214 6.18 9.65 -0.18
CA GLU A 214 5.40 10.38 -1.18
C GLU A 214 3.94 10.35 -0.70
N PRO A 215 3.30 11.51 -0.44
CA PRO A 215 1.99 11.54 0.19
C PRO A 215 1.00 10.79 -0.70
N MET A 216 0.44 9.72 -0.14
CA MET A 216 -0.78 9.12 -0.66
C MET A 216 -1.86 10.18 -0.58
N VAL A 217 -2.59 10.36 -1.67
CA VAL A 217 -3.62 11.38 -1.75
C VAL A 217 -4.95 10.66 -1.75
N LYS A 218 -5.82 11.01 -0.80
CA LYS A 218 -7.20 10.51 -0.78
C LYS A 218 -8.04 11.17 -1.87
N ARG A 219 -7.84 12.48 -2.09
CA ARG A 219 -8.63 13.29 -3.02
C ARG A 219 -7.86 14.51 -3.56
N MET A 220 -8.35 15.05 -4.68
CA MET A 220 -8.05 16.45 -5.07
C MET A 220 -8.37 17.41 -3.93
N THR A 221 -7.36 18.15 -3.46
CA THR A 221 -7.58 19.34 -2.64
C THR A 221 -8.22 20.43 -3.50
N ALA A 222 -9.08 21.25 -2.90
CA ALA A 222 -9.88 22.32 -3.52
C ALA A 222 -9.11 23.44 -4.29
N THR A 223 -7.81 23.24 -4.55
CA THR A 223 -6.93 24.19 -5.24
C THR A 223 -6.76 23.92 -6.74
N ASP A 224 -7.35 22.87 -7.29
CA ASP A 224 -7.32 22.64 -8.74
C ASP A 224 -8.43 23.43 -9.46
N PRO A 225 -8.09 24.31 -10.43
CA PRO A 225 -9.05 25.13 -11.16
C PRO A 225 -10.02 24.34 -12.07
N HIS A 226 -9.85 23.02 -12.23
CA HIS A 226 -10.68 22.18 -13.10
C HIS A 226 -11.93 21.60 -12.43
N LEU A 227 -12.04 21.66 -11.10
CA LEU A 227 -13.26 21.33 -10.37
C LEU A 227 -13.91 22.62 -9.85
N GLY A 228 -15.19 22.81 -10.16
CA GLY A 228 -15.96 23.96 -9.67
C GLY A 228 -15.94 24.04 -8.14
N PRO A 229 -16.14 25.24 -7.56
CA PRO A 229 -16.01 25.43 -6.11
C PRO A 229 -16.96 24.51 -5.34
N GLU A 230 -16.44 23.88 -4.28
CA GLU A 230 -17.22 23.16 -3.28
C GLU A 230 -18.39 24.04 -2.81
N ARG A 231 -19.61 23.53 -2.94
CA ARG A 231 -20.81 24.21 -2.45
C ARG A 231 -21.04 23.80 -1.00
N LEU A 232 -20.38 24.50 -0.08
CA LEU A 232 -20.60 24.34 1.34
C LEU A 232 -21.75 25.24 1.78
N SER A 233 -22.70 24.69 2.53
CA SER A 233 -23.74 25.45 3.22
C SER A 233 -23.84 24.96 4.67
N PRO A 234 -24.00 25.86 5.67
CA PRO A 234 -24.38 25.44 7.01
C PRO A 234 -25.62 24.57 6.94
N LEU A 235 -25.68 23.51 7.75
CA LEU A 235 -26.94 22.80 8.00
C LEU A 235 -27.84 23.73 8.83
N ASP A 236 -28.54 24.62 8.14
CA ASP A 236 -29.64 25.37 8.73
C ASP A 236 -30.80 24.40 9.00
N ASP A 237 -31.67 24.70 9.98
CA ASP A 237 -32.89 23.93 10.29
C ASP A 237 -33.81 23.66 9.06
N GLU A 238 -33.56 24.33 7.93
CA GLU A 238 -34.28 24.20 6.65
C GLU A 238 -33.69 23.17 5.66
N LEU A 239 -32.43 22.69 5.82
CA LEU A 239 -31.88 21.62 4.97
C LEU A 239 -32.39 20.24 5.43
N GLN A 240 -33.70 20.05 5.35
CA GLN A 240 -34.34 18.75 5.47
C GLN A 240 -34.19 18.00 4.16
N PHE A 241 -33.16 17.17 4.04
CA PHE A 241 -33.10 16.19 2.94
C PHE A 241 -34.28 15.23 3.09
N SER A 242 -35.26 15.32 2.18
CA SER A 242 -36.35 14.36 2.17
C SER A 242 -35.83 13.01 1.67
N SER A 243 -35.69 12.05 2.58
CA SER A 243 -35.38 10.66 2.25
C SER A 243 -36.29 10.17 1.12
N GLY A 244 -35.71 9.57 0.07
CA GLY A 244 -36.42 9.05 -1.08
C GLY A 244 -36.71 10.04 -2.21
N ASP A 245 -36.28 11.31 -2.12
CA ASP A 245 -36.39 12.24 -3.24
C ASP A 245 -35.29 11.98 -4.29
N LEU A 246 -35.70 11.46 -5.44
CA LEU A 246 -34.80 11.17 -6.56
C LEU A 246 -34.67 12.34 -7.55
N SER A 247 -35.44 13.42 -7.38
CA SER A 247 -35.42 14.56 -8.30
C SER A 247 -34.16 15.42 -8.17
N ILE A 248 -33.46 15.29 -7.04
CA ILE A 248 -32.23 16.04 -6.72
C ILE A 248 -30.95 15.34 -7.14
N CYS A 249 -31.02 14.09 -7.63
CA CYS A 249 -29.83 13.25 -7.82
C CYS A 249 -28.82 13.77 -8.85
N ASN A 250 -29.20 14.70 -9.73
CA ASN A 250 -28.27 15.35 -10.67
C ASN A 250 -27.56 16.59 -10.11
N GLN A 251 -27.78 16.90 -8.84
CA GLN A 251 -27.17 18.01 -8.10
C GLN A 251 -26.59 17.54 -6.78
N THR A 252 -27.24 16.56 -6.15
CA THR A 252 -26.85 16.01 -4.85
C THR A 252 -27.25 14.54 -4.83
N VAL A 253 -26.24 13.68 -4.93
CA VAL A 253 -26.37 12.22 -4.92
C VAL A 253 -26.41 11.74 -3.47
N THR A 254 -27.57 11.22 -3.07
CA THR A 254 -27.81 10.65 -1.74
C THR A 254 -27.74 9.12 -1.77
N PRO A 255 -27.76 8.43 -0.61
CA PRO A 255 -27.87 6.97 -0.58
C PRO A 255 -29.06 6.41 -1.38
N ASP A 256 -30.17 7.15 -1.44
CA ASP A 256 -31.35 6.71 -2.21
C ASP A 256 -31.15 6.87 -3.72
N CYS A 257 -30.42 7.90 -4.16
CA CYS A 257 -29.96 8.03 -5.55
C CYS A 257 -29.10 6.83 -5.96
N ILE A 258 -28.12 6.45 -5.12
CA ILE A 258 -27.21 5.33 -5.35
C ILE A 258 -27.98 4.00 -5.43
N ARG A 259 -28.95 3.79 -4.53
CA ARG A 259 -29.84 2.62 -4.59
C ARG A 259 -30.61 2.56 -5.90
N ALA A 260 -31.13 3.68 -6.37
CA ALA A 260 -31.88 3.76 -7.61
C ALA A 260 -31.00 3.49 -8.84
N LEU A 261 -29.82 4.13 -8.93
CA LEU A 261 -28.84 3.93 -10.00
C LEU A 261 -28.45 2.45 -10.15
N TYR A 262 -28.06 1.82 -9.03
CA TYR A 262 -27.42 0.50 -9.06
C TYR A 262 -28.34 -0.66 -8.65
N ASN A 263 -29.64 -0.38 -8.51
CA ASN A 263 -30.65 -1.36 -8.10
C ASN A 263 -30.34 -2.04 -6.75
N ILE A 264 -29.73 -1.31 -5.82
CA ILE A 264 -29.35 -1.82 -4.49
C ILE A 264 -30.60 -1.87 -3.60
N PRO A 265 -30.92 -3.02 -2.97
CA PRO A 265 -32.05 -3.13 -2.07
C PRO A 265 -31.77 -2.46 -0.73
N ILE A 266 -32.83 -2.13 0.02
CA ILE A 266 -32.70 -1.84 1.45
C ILE A 266 -32.55 -3.18 2.19
N PRO A 267 -31.41 -3.45 2.86
CA PRO A 267 -31.21 -4.72 3.53
C PRO A 267 -32.09 -4.84 4.77
N THR A 268 -32.64 -6.03 5.03
CA THR A 268 -33.50 -6.29 6.21
C THR A 268 -32.80 -7.09 7.29
N SER A 269 -31.65 -7.68 6.99
CA SER A 269 -30.87 -8.55 7.87
C SER A 269 -29.40 -8.53 7.46
N SER A 270 -28.54 -8.96 8.38
CA SER A 270 -27.12 -9.19 8.11
C SER A 270 -26.72 -10.57 8.61
N ASN A 271 -25.88 -11.26 7.85
CA ASN A 271 -25.30 -12.53 8.21
C ASN A 271 -24.10 -12.27 9.13
N PRO A 272 -24.05 -12.88 10.33
CA PRO A 272 -22.98 -12.61 11.30
C PRO A 272 -21.60 -13.10 10.84
N LYS A 273 -21.52 -13.92 9.80
CA LYS A 273 -20.25 -14.34 9.19
C LYS A 273 -19.73 -13.33 8.18
N ASN A 274 -20.58 -12.42 7.68
CA ASN A 274 -20.18 -11.43 6.69
C ASN A 274 -19.33 -10.32 7.31
N SER A 275 -18.49 -9.68 6.51
CA SER A 275 -17.62 -8.58 6.95
C SER A 275 -17.30 -7.63 5.80
N LEU A 276 -17.40 -6.35 6.09
CA LEU A 276 -17.00 -5.23 5.22
C LEU A 276 -16.05 -4.33 6.01
N GLY A 277 -14.85 -4.14 5.48
CA GLY A 277 -13.81 -3.26 6.00
C GLY A 277 -13.70 -1.97 5.21
N VAL A 278 -13.60 -0.84 5.90
CA VAL A 278 -13.14 0.46 5.37
C VAL A 278 -11.74 0.70 5.93
N VAL A 279 -10.77 0.98 5.08
CA VAL A 279 -9.36 1.15 5.49
C VAL A 279 -8.98 2.61 5.47
N GLU A 280 -8.56 3.12 6.62
CA GLU A 280 -8.20 4.52 6.83
C GLU A 280 -6.76 4.62 7.34
N LEU A 281 -5.92 5.38 6.61
CA LEU A 281 -4.57 5.70 7.07
C LEU A 281 -4.66 6.91 7.99
N ASN A 282 -4.35 6.70 9.25
CA ASN A 282 -4.44 7.71 10.28
C ASN A 282 -3.45 8.85 9.96
N GLN A 283 -3.84 10.10 10.23
CA GLN A 283 -3.30 11.39 9.70
C GLN A 283 -3.89 11.85 8.36
N LEU A 284 -4.36 10.96 7.48
CA LEU A 284 -4.96 11.38 6.21
C LEU A 284 -6.48 11.52 6.28
N SER A 285 -7.12 10.89 7.26
CA SER A 285 -8.56 10.94 7.42
C SER A 285 -9.01 10.47 8.82
N GLN A 286 -9.91 11.24 9.41
CA GLN A 286 -10.60 10.87 10.65
C GLN A 286 -12.10 11.09 10.47
N TYR A 287 -12.93 10.37 11.21
CA TYR A 287 -14.38 10.51 11.18
C TYR A 287 -14.90 11.13 12.48
N SER A 288 -16.03 11.83 12.37
CA SER A 288 -16.71 12.46 13.48
C SER A 288 -18.04 11.76 13.72
N GLN A 289 -18.23 11.17 14.91
CA GLN A 289 -19.49 10.51 15.24
C GLN A 289 -20.69 11.48 15.18
N VAL A 290 -20.45 12.77 15.46
CA VAL A 290 -21.49 13.80 15.39
C VAL A 290 -21.94 14.01 13.94
N ASP A 291 -21.00 14.02 13.00
CA ASP A 291 -21.29 14.20 11.58
C ASP A 291 -22.01 12.96 11.02
N LEU A 292 -21.53 11.77 11.35
CA LEU A 292 -22.21 10.51 11.04
C LEU A 292 -23.65 10.50 11.58
N ASP A 293 -23.87 10.91 12.83
CA ASP A 293 -25.20 10.96 13.43
C ASP A 293 -26.11 11.97 12.72
N MET A 294 -25.59 13.12 12.32
CA MET A 294 -26.32 14.13 11.53
C MET A 294 -26.74 13.60 10.17
N PHE A 295 -25.86 12.86 9.48
CA PHE A 295 -26.19 12.17 8.24
C PHE A 295 -27.24 11.07 8.45
N PHE A 296 -27.02 10.19 9.43
CA PHE A 296 -27.90 9.05 9.71
C PHE A 296 -29.29 9.47 10.17
N GLN A 297 -29.44 10.63 10.82
CA GLN A 297 -30.74 11.17 11.20
C GLN A 297 -31.70 11.33 10.00
N ASN A 298 -31.15 11.60 8.80
CA ASN A 298 -31.90 11.79 7.57
C ASN A 298 -32.03 10.50 6.75
N PHE A 299 -30.96 9.70 6.64
CA PHE A 299 -30.92 8.57 5.68
C PHE A 299 -31.00 7.18 6.31
N THR A 300 -30.50 7.01 7.54
CA THR A 300 -30.40 5.68 8.19
C THR A 300 -30.59 5.77 9.71
N LYS A 301 -31.77 6.23 10.16
CA LYS A 301 -32.07 6.54 11.58
C LYS A 301 -31.61 5.49 12.61
N PRO A 302 -31.71 4.16 12.36
CA PRO A 302 -31.24 3.17 13.33
C PRO A 302 -29.73 3.20 13.62
N LEU A 303 -28.92 3.88 12.80
CA LEU A 303 -27.48 4.06 13.00
C LEU A 303 -27.12 5.27 13.88
N VAL A 304 -28.06 6.16 14.20
CA VAL A 304 -27.79 7.31 15.08
C VAL A 304 -27.28 6.82 16.44
N GLY A 305 -26.12 7.33 16.86
CA GLY A 305 -25.40 6.95 18.06
C GLY A 305 -24.66 5.61 17.95
N ARG A 306 -24.50 5.05 16.74
CA ARG A 306 -23.79 3.78 16.51
C ARG A 306 -22.49 4.03 15.72
N PRO A 307 -21.32 3.94 16.37
CA PRO A 307 -20.05 4.02 15.65
C PRO A 307 -19.79 2.76 14.82
N PRO A 308 -18.93 2.85 13.79
CA PRO A 308 -18.37 1.66 13.15
C PRO A 308 -17.56 0.84 14.17
N LYS A 309 -17.37 -0.46 13.88
CA LYS A 309 -16.46 -1.28 14.66
C LYS A 309 -15.03 -0.90 14.31
N MET A 310 -14.25 -0.39 15.25
CA MET A 310 -12.84 -0.06 15.00
C MET A 310 -11.92 -1.24 15.25
N ILE A 311 -10.98 -1.47 14.33
CA ILE A 311 -9.73 -2.20 14.56
C ILE A 311 -8.62 -1.16 14.47
N SER A 312 -7.99 -0.90 15.62
CA SER A 312 -6.77 -0.10 15.70
C SER A 312 -5.60 -0.97 15.25
N ILE A 313 -4.81 -0.47 14.32
CA ILE A 313 -3.55 -1.05 13.87
C ILE A 313 -2.48 -0.05 14.22
N ASP A 314 -1.51 -0.46 15.03
CA ASP A 314 -0.34 0.33 15.36
C ASP A 314 -0.66 1.69 15.99
N GLY A 315 -1.59 1.66 16.94
CA GLY A 315 -2.04 2.86 17.65
C GLY A 315 -3.00 3.74 16.86
N GLY A 316 -3.47 3.26 15.70
CA GLY A 316 -4.43 3.99 14.90
C GLY A 316 -5.76 4.27 15.59
N ASP A 317 -6.19 5.52 15.50
CA ASP A 317 -7.46 6.02 15.99
C ASP A 317 -8.01 7.06 15.02
N SER A 318 -8.83 6.59 14.09
CA SER A 318 -9.49 7.44 13.10
C SER A 318 -10.68 8.22 13.67
N ARG A 319 -10.87 8.30 14.99
CA ARG A 319 -11.91 9.17 15.58
C ARG A 319 -11.40 10.59 15.74
N TYR A 320 -12.19 11.54 15.28
CA TYR A 320 -11.97 12.95 15.56
C TYR A 320 -12.60 13.36 16.89
N THR A 321 -11.80 13.95 17.77
CA THR A 321 -12.26 14.50 19.06
C THR A 321 -11.90 15.98 19.26
N GLY A 322 -11.40 16.64 18.20
CA GLY A 322 -10.97 18.04 18.22
C GLY A 322 -12.11 19.05 18.00
N PRO A 323 -11.85 20.35 18.20
CA PRO A 323 -12.78 21.39 17.77
C PRO A 323 -12.79 21.48 16.23
N PHE A 324 -13.96 21.48 15.58
CA PHE A 324 -14.11 21.55 14.11
C PHE A 324 -13.27 22.68 13.47
N THR A 325 -12.03 22.42 13.08
CA THR A 325 -11.10 23.45 12.60
C THR A 325 -10.78 23.38 11.10
N MET A 326 -11.15 22.30 10.40
CA MET A 326 -11.06 22.27 8.92
C MET A 326 -11.90 21.14 8.31
N TYR A 327 -12.78 21.49 7.35
CA TYR A 327 -13.71 20.56 6.66
C TYR A 327 -13.01 19.44 5.87
N GLY A 328 -11.79 19.70 5.35
CA GLY A 328 -11.07 18.80 4.45
C GLY A 328 -10.49 17.55 5.11
N ASP A 329 -10.07 17.62 6.37
CA ASP A 329 -9.35 16.51 7.04
C ASP A 329 -10.31 15.39 7.52
N LEU A 330 -11.61 15.69 7.64
CA LEU A 330 -12.64 14.73 8.09
C LEU A 330 -13.46 14.12 6.94
N ALA A 331 -13.61 14.90 5.87
CA ALA A 331 -14.55 14.65 4.79
C ALA A 331 -14.43 13.26 4.12
N GLU A 332 -13.22 12.68 4.09
CA GLU A 332 -13.02 11.37 3.47
C GLU A 332 -13.57 10.23 4.30
N ALA A 333 -13.11 10.09 5.55
CA ALA A 333 -13.54 8.98 6.41
C ALA A 333 -15.02 9.13 6.80
N ASP A 334 -15.52 10.36 6.95
CA ASP A 334 -16.96 10.58 7.11
C ASP A 334 -17.71 10.06 5.88
N MET A 335 -17.34 10.45 4.66
CA MET A 335 -18.03 9.97 3.45
C MET A 335 -17.98 8.44 3.30
N ASP A 336 -16.81 7.83 3.47
CA ASP A 336 -16.64 6.38 3.31
C ASP A 336 -17.56 5.62 4.27
N LEU A 337 -17.68 6.09 5.52
CA LEU A 337 -18.57 5.51 6.53
C LEU A 337 -20.04 5.86 6.31
N GLU A 338 -20.37 7.10 5.95
CA GLU A 338 -21.73 7.54 5.63
C GLU A 338 -22.34 6.68 4.53
N LEU A 339 -21.58 6.43 3.46
CA LEU A 339 -21.97 5.59 2.34
C LEU A 339 -22.04 4.11 2.74
N THR A 340 -20.95 3.52 3.24
CA THR A 340 -20.91 2.07 3.52
C THR A 340 -21.93 1.67 4.58
N MET A 341 -22.02 2.40 5.69
CA MET A 341 -22.94 2.06 6.78
C MET A 341 -24.39 2.25 6.35
N SER A 342 -24.71 3.33 5.62
CA SER A 342 -26.08 3.58 5.15
C SER A 342 -26.54 2.57 4.10
N LEU A 343 -25.67 2.19 3.16
CA LEU A 343 -26.02 1.27 2.09
C LEU A 343 -26.13 -0.18 2.59
N THR A 344 -25.41 -0.56 3.65
CA THR A 344 -25.30 -1.97 4.09
C THR A 344 -26.00 -2.30 5.41
N TYR A 345 -26.53 -1.31 6.15
CA TYR A 345 -27.27 -1.57 7.39
C TYR A 345 -28.35 -2.67 7.21
N PRO A 346 -28.42 -3.71 8.08
CA PRO A 346 -27.80 -3.81 9.41
C PRO A 346 -26.45 -4.56 9.47
N LEU A 347 -25.66 -4.60 8.40
CA LEU A 347 -24.28 -5.09 8.47
C LEU A 347 -23.42 -4.14 9.32
N ASN A 348 -22.62 -4.70 10.24
CA ASN A 348 -21.64 -3.92 10.99
C ASN A 348 -20.41 -3.69 10.12
N VAL A 349 -20.16 -2.43 9.75
CA VAL A 349 -18.94 -2.01 9.06
C VAL A 349 -17.78 -1.94 10.05
N THR A 350 -16.62 -2.44 9.62
CA THR A 350 -15.37 -2.35 10.38
C THR A 350 -14.50 -1.26 9.78
N ILE A 351 -14.05 -0.30 10.57
CA ILE A 351 -13.00 0.65 10.18
C ILE A 351 -11.65 0.12 10.67
N TYR A 352 -10.69 -0.01 9.75
CA TYR A 352 -9.29 -0.32 10.05
C TYR A 352 -8.55 1.01 10.11
N ALA A 353 -8.25 1.46 11.34
CA ALA A 353 -7.51 2.68 11.59
C ALA A 353 -6.02 2.34 11.67
N VAL A 354 -5.24 2.78 10.68
CA VAL A 354 -3.87 2.30 10.46
C VAL A 354 -2.84 3.37 10.81
N GLY A 355 -1.91 3.05 11.71
CA GLY A 355 -0.82 3.93 12.13
C GLY A 355 -1.25 5.00 13.14
N ASP A 356 -0.34 5.48 13.96
CA ASP A 356 -0.66 6.50 14.98
C ASP A 356 -0.63 7.94 14.41
N ASN A 357 -0.98 8.92 15.26
CA ASN A 357 -0.97 10.32 14.87
C ASN A 357 0.44 10.92 14.74
N TYR A 358 1.50 10.19 15.09
CA TYR A 358 2.88 10.67 15.01
C TYR A 358 3.54 10.23 13.70
N ILE A 359 3.52 8.93 13.42
CA ILE A 359 4.20 8.37 12.25
C ILE A 359 3.27 8.14 11.06
N GLY A 360 1.95 8.01 11.29
CA GLY A 360 0.94 7.83 10.24
C GLY A 360 0.83 6.41 9.72
N GLY A 361 -0.22 6.15 8.93
CA GLY A 361 -0.48 4.83 8.34
C GLY A 361 0.06 4.65 6.93
N GLN A 362 0.45 3.42 6.58
CA GLN A 362 0.75 3.00 5.21
C GLN A 362 0.07 1.67 4.87
N PHE A 363 0.00 1.31 3.58
CA PHE A 363 -0.57 0.02 3.18
C PHE A 363 0.22 -1.17 3.71
N ASP A 364 1.55 -1.06 3.81
CA ASP A 364 2.37 -2.12 4.39
C ASP A 364 2.00 -2.36 5.85
N THR A 365 1.91 -1.30 6.66
CA THR A 365 1.43 -1.36 8.06
C THR A 365 0.07 -2.07 8.18
N TRP A 366 -0.81 -1.84 7.22
CA TRP A 366 -2.11 -2.53 7.20
C TRP A 366 -2.00 -4.00 6.76
N LEU A 367 -1.22 -4.30 5.74
CA LEU A 367 -0.98 -5.67 5.26
C LEU A 367 -0.27 -6.52 6.32
N ASP A 368 0.64 -5.91 7.07
CA ASP A 368 1.33 -6.46 8.23
C ASP A 368 0.32 -6.96 9.28
N ALA A 369 -0.65 -6.10 9.62
CA ALA A 369 -1.70 -6.49 10.55
C ALA A 369 -2.57 -7.66 10.04
N LEU A 370 -2.75 -7.79 8.72
CA LEU A 370 -3.55 -8.86 8.12
C LEU A 370 -2.80 -10.18 7.95
N ASP A 371 -1.52 -10.13 7.60
CA ASP A 371 -0.67 -11.28 7.39
C ASP A 371 0.59 -11.17 8.26
N GLY A 372 0.59 -11.86 9.40
CA GLY A 372 1.73 -11.86 10.31
C GLY A 372 3.02 -12.43 9.69
N SER A 373 2.92 -13.21 8.60
CA SER A 373 4.10 -13.65 7.84
C SER A 373 4.74 -12.50 7.06
N TYR A 374 3.90 -11.60 6.52
CA TYR A 374 4.33 -10.32 5.96
C TYR A 374 4.90 -9.42 7.06
N CYS A 375 4.22 -9.37 8.21
CA CYS A 375 4.56 -8.46 9.30
C CYS A 375 5.86 -8.72 10.01
N SER A 376 6.37 -9.95 10.02
CA SER A 376 7.44 -10.35 10.95
C SER A 376 8.60 -9.33 11.03
N PHE A 377 8.49 -8.44 12.01
CA PHE A 377 9.16 -7.15 12.13
C PHE A 377 10.58 -7.26 11.63
N GLU A 378 10.91 -6.45 10.62
CA GLU A 378 12.10 -6.47 9.75
C GLU A 378 11.92 -6.93 8.27
N GLY A 379 10.88 -6.38 7.62
CA GLY A 379 10.68 -6.40 6.16
C GLY A 379 9.82 -5.24 5.62
N GLY A 380 8.79 -4.84 6.37
CA GLY A 380 7.89 -3.72 6.05
C GLY A 380 8.26 -2.37 6.68
N ASP A 381 9.30 -2.30 7.54
CA ASP A 381 9.60 -1.09 8.35
C ASP A 381 10.96 -0.41 8.09
N VAL A 382 11.16 0.36 7.02
CA VAL A 382 12.41 1.08 6.79
C VAL A 382 12.58 2.21 7.82
N PRO A 383 13.69 2.26 8.58
CA PRO A 383 13.89 3.29 9.59
C PRO A 383 13.86 4.71 9.02
N GLY A 384 12.97 5.56 9.53
CA GLY A 384 12.74 6.91 8.98
C GLY A 384 11.83 6.92 7.75
N ILE A 385 11.08 5.86 7.50
CA ILE A 385 10.13 5.73 6.39
C ILE A 385 8.84 5.15 6.96
N ASP A 386 8.98 4.05 7.69
CA ASP A 386 7.88 3.36 8.34
C ASP A 386 7.90 3.67 9.83
N PRO A 387 6.71 3.69 10.44
CA PRO A 387 6.59 3.70 11.88
C PRO A 387 7.44 2.65 12.57
N ILE A 388 8.49 3.06 13.28
CA ILE A 388 9.26 2.13 14.11
C ILE A 388 8.54 2.01 15.45
N TYR A 389 7.97 0.84 15.70
CA TYR A 389 7.33 0.53 16.98
C TYR A 389 8.21 -0.37 17.86
N PRO A 390 8.25 -0.15 19.20
CA PRO A 390 7.53 0.89 19.95
C PRO A 390 8.08 2.29 19.71
N ASP A 391 7.18 3.25 19.50
CA ASP A 391 7.52 4.65 19.37
C ASP A 391 7.86 5.24 20.74
N ASN A 392 9.13 5.60 20.91
CA ASN A 392 9.70 6.19 22.13
C ASN A 392 9.99 7.70 21.97
N SER A 393 9.45 8.34 20.92
CA SER A 393 9.65 9.76 20.67
C SER A 393 9.19 10.64 21.86
N THR A 394 10.01 11.64 22.21
CA THR A 394 9.74 12.58 23.33
C THR A 394 9.32 13.97 22.86
N GLU A 395 9.35 14.23 21.55
CA GLU A 395 8.98 15.51 20.93
C GLU A 395 7.66 15.32 20.17
N VAL A 396 6.54 15.73 20.78
CA VAL A 396 5.20 15.57 20.21
C VAL A 396 4.68 16.92 19.70
N PRO A 397 4.47 17.09 18.38
CA PRO A 397 3.61 18.15 17.86
C PRO A 397 2.14 17.77 18.09
N GLY A 398 1.40 18.57 18.87
CA GLY A 398 0.02 18.26 19.25
C GLY A 398 -0.09 17.25 20.40
N ASN A 399 -1.25 17.13 21.03
CA ASN A 399 -1.42 16.33 22.25
C ASN A 399 -1.47 14.79 22.02
N GLY A 400 -0.75 14.27 21.02
CA GLY A 400 -0.70 12.84 20.71
C GLY A 400 0.06 12.03 21.78
N VAL A 401 -0.29 10.76 21.95
CA VAL A 401 0.48 9.81 22.78
C VAL A 401 1.17 8.84 21.81
N PRO A 402 2.51 8.79 21.78
CA PRO A 402 3.27 7.83 20.98
C PRO A 402 2.81 6.38 21.23
N TYR A 403 2.68 5.58 20.17
CA TYR A 403 2.36 4.16 20.32
C TYR A 403 3.57 3.36 20.80
N ASN A 404 3.64 3.16 22.12
CA ASN A 404 4.79 2.53 22.78
C ASN A 404 4.71 1.00 22.91
N GLN A 405 3.86 0.35 22.10
CA GLN A 405 3.73 -1.12 22.05
C GLN A 405 4.41 -1.68 20.79
N SER A 406 4.52 -3.01 20.70
CA SER A 406 5.03 -3.66 19.49
C SER A 406 4.08 -3.50 18.31
N ALA A 407 4.62 -3.54 17.10
CA ALA A 407 3.84 -3.54 15.86
C ALA A 407 2.78 -4.66 15.81
N ASP A 408 1.66 -4.38 15.16
CA ASP A 408 0.51 -5.26 14.97
C ASP A 408 0.76 -6.25 13.83
N CYS A 409 1.18 -7.47 14.18
CA CYS A 409 1.54 -8.51 13.22
C CYS A 409 0.57 -9.68 13.14
N GLY A 410 -0.22 -9.74 12.06
CA GLY A 410 -1.27 -10.76 11.92
C GLY A 410 -2.31 -10.68 13.04
N THR A 411 -2.44 -9.53 13.70
CA THR A 411 -3.37 -9.28 14.81
C THR A 411 -4.75 -8.91 14.31
N ALA A 412 -4.85 -8.34 13.10
CA ALA A 412 -6.09 -7.90 12.51
C ALA A 412 -6.79 -9.06 11.79
N ARG A 413 -8.05 -9.30 12.17
CA ARG A 413 -8.89 -10.27 11.46
C ARG A 413 -9.27 -9.74 10.08
N SER A 414 -9.10 -10.56 9.05
CA SER A 414 -9.47 -10.18 7.70
C SER A 414 -10.99 -10.02 7.48
N SER A 415 -11.35 -9.05 6.66
CA SER A 415 -12.70 -8.85 6.11
C SER A 415 -12.83 -9.53 4.74
N TYR A 416 -14.06 -9.87 4.36
CA TYR A 416 -14.31 -10.45 3.02
C TYR A 416 -14.31 -9.40 1.93
N VAL A 417 -14.69 -8.16 2.23
CA VAL A 417 -14.63 -7.04 1.29
C VAL A 417 -13.92 -5.88 1.97
N TYR A 418 -13.02 -5.22 1.24
CA TYR A 418 -12.32 -4.02 1.67
C TYR A 418 -12.58 -2.86 0.71
N SER A 419 -12.91 -1.70 1.28
CA SER A 419 -12.98 -0.41 0.62
C SER A 419 -11.72 0.38 0.92
N LEU A 420 -10.94 0.71 -0.12
CA LEU A 420 -9.70 1.49 -0.02
C LEU A 420 -9.76 2.70 -0.96
N SER A 421 -10.13 3.85 -0.41
CA SER A 421 -10.26 5.15 -1.11
C SER A 421 -8.91 5.88 -1.16
N LEU A 422 -7.87 5.18 -1.63
CA LEU A 422 -6.47 5.61 -1.54
C LEU A 422 -5.69 5.15 -2.76
N ALA A 423 -5.02 6.07 -3.43
CA ALA A 423 -4.11 5.75 -4.52
C ALA A 423 -2.90 6.70 -4.56
N SER A 424 -1.88 6.26 -5.28
CA SER A 424 -0.72 7.03 -5.69
C SER A 424 -0.41 6.66 -7.14
N THR A 425 0.40 7.42 -7.86
CA THR A 425 0.89 6.98 -9.17
C THR A 425 1.84 5.78 -9.04
N GLU A 426 2.07 5.00 -10.11
CA GLU A 426 3.09 3.94 -10.15
C GLU A 426 4.55 4.44 -10.05
N GLU A 427 4.86 5.64 -10.53
CA GLU A 427 6.25 6.13 -10.67
C GLU A 427 7.10 6.34 -9.39
N PRO A 428 6.56 6.75 -8.22
CA PRO A 428 7.36 7.09 -7.04
C PRO A 428 8.01 5.88 -6.36
N SER A 429 7.44 4.69 -6.53
CA SER A 429 7.91 3.46 -5.88
C SER A 429 8.68 2.58 -6.85
N SER A 430 9.68 1.83 -6.38
CA SER A 430 10.38 0.85 -7.23
C SER A 430 9.43 -0.26 -7.70
N VAL A 431 9.67 -0.80 -8.89
CA VAL A 431 8.93 -1.95 -9.43
C VAL A 431 8.94 -3.14 -8.46
N ALA A 432 10.10 -3.50 -7.91
CA ALA A 432 10.24 -4.65 -7.02
C ALA A 432 9.38 -4.54 -5.74
N TYR A 433 9.30 -3.34 -5.16
CA TYR A 433 8.43 -3.06 -4.02
C TYR A 433 6.94 -3.19 -4.38
N GLN A 434 6.52 -2.61 -5.51
CA GLN A 434 5.14 -2.70 -5.95
C GLN A 434 4.73 -4.14 -6.28
N ASP A 435 5.62 -4.91 -6.91
CA ASP A 435 5.45 -6.34 -7.17
C ASP A 435 5.31 -7.14 -5.87
N ARG A 436 6.09 -6.80 -4.84
CA ARG A 436 6.00 -7.45 -3.53
C ARG A 436 4.67 -7.16 -2.85
N MET A 437 4.25 -5.91 -2.77
CA MET A 437 2.95 -5.57 -2.18
C MET A 437 1.80 -6.21 -2.98
N CYS A 438 1.88 -6.20 -4.31
CA CYS A 438 0.90 -6.86 -5.17
C CYS A 438 0.88 -8.38 -4.97
N THR A 439 2.02 -9.00 -4.69
CA THR A 439 2.10 -10.42 -4.29
C THR A 439 1.37 -10.70 -2.97
N GLU A 440 1.39 -9.78 -2.01
CA GLU A 440 0.61 -9.96 -0.78
C GLU A 440 -0.89 -9.84 -1.03
N PHE A 441 -1.33 -8.89 -1.87
CA PHE A 441 -2.73 -8.84 -2.32
C PHE A 441 -3.15 -10.14 -3.01
N MET A 442 -2.29 -10.72 -3.85
CA MET A 442 -2.52 -12.03 -4.47
C MET A 442 -2.76 -13.14 -3.43
N LYS A 443 -1.89 -13.23 -2.43
CA LYS A 443 -2.01 -14.21 -1.35
C LYS A 443 -3.31 -14.02 -0.56
N LEU A 444 -3.67 -12.79 -0.21
CA LEU A 444 -4.92 -12.51 0.51
C LEU A 444 -6.16 -12.79 -0.36
N THR A 445 -6.09 -12.51 -1.66
CA THR A 445 -7.11 -12.91 -2.65
C THR A 445 -7.30 -14.43 -2.69
N LEU A 446 -6.23 -15.23 -2.60
CA LEU A 446 -6.34 -16.69 -2.48
C LEU A 446 -7.10 -17.13 -1.21
N GLN A 447 -7.11 -16.31 -0.15
CA GLN A 447 -7.88 -16.55 1.08
C GLN A 447 -9.35 -16.11 0.99
N GLY A 448 -9.76 -15.49 -0.12
CA GLY A 448 -11.16 -15.14 -0.39
C GLY A 448 -11.56 -13.73 0.02
N SER A 449 -10.59 -12.80 0.11
CA SER A 449 -10.86 -11.37 0.27
C SER A 449 -11.06 -10.68 -1.10
N THR A 450 -11.91 -9.65 -1.12
CA THR A 450 -12.08 -8.72 -2.24
C THR A 450 -11.47 -7.38 -1.86
N PHE A 451 -10.53 -6.88 -2.65
CA PHE A 451 -9.90 -5.57 -2.46
C PHE A 451 -10.35 -4.60 -3.54
N LEU A 452 -11.02 -3.52 -3.14
CA LEU A 452 -11.52 -2.48 -4.04
C LEU A 452 -10.71 -1.20 -3.81
N PHE A 453 -10.05 -0.72 -4.86
CA PHE A 453 -9.20 0.46 -4.83
C PHE A 453 -9.75 1.56 -5.73
N ALA A 454 -9.70 2.79 -5.26
CA ALA A 454 -9.94 3.98 -6.07
C ALA A 454 -8.93 4.02 -7.23
N SER A 455 -9.38 4.35 -8.44
CA SER A 455 -8.50 4.43 -9.61
C SER A 455 -7.76 5.77 -9.74
N ASP A 456 -7.96 6.70 -8.80
CA ASP A 456 -7.47 8.08 -8.72
C ASP A 456 -8.43 9.14 -9.33
N ASP A 457 -8.16 10.41 -9.03
CA ASP A 457 -9.03 11.56 -9.33
C ASP A 457 -8.42 12.57 -10.34
N TYR A 458 -7.30 12.22 -10.95
CA TYR A 458 -6.52 13.09 -11.86
C TYR A 458 -6.51 12.64 -13.33
N GLY A 459 -7.49 11.83 -13.73
CA GLY A 459 -7.63 11.32 -15.09
C GLY A 459 -6.44 10.45 -15.51
N VAL A 460 -5.77 10.78 -16.62
CA VAL A 460 -4.55 10.06 -17.07
C VAL A 460 -3.26 10.54 -16.41
N GLY A 461 -3.33 11.60 -15.59
CA GLY A 461 -2.21 12.10 -14.81
C GLY A 461 -2.29 11.68 -13.34
N GLY A 462 -1.38 12.22 -12.54
CA GLY A 462 -1.40 12.09 -11.08
C GLY A 462 -1.58 13.43 -10.38
N PRO A 463 -1.64 13.43 -9.04
CA PRO A 463 -1.74 14.64 -8.23
C PRO A 463 -0.65 15.64 -8.58
N GLN A 464 -0.93 16.94 -8.45
CA GLN A 464 -0.09 18.06 -8.90
C GLN A 464 1.41 17.95 -8.55
N ALA A 465 1.75 17.25 -7.47
CA ALA A 465 3.11 17.04 -7.02
C ALA A 465 3.87 15.88 -7.72
N VAL A 466 3.16 14.97 -8.38
CA VAL A 466 3.71 13.98 -9.33
C VAL A 466 3.42 14.41 -10.77
N GLY A 467 2.17 14.79 -11.05
CA GLY A 467 1.71 15.20 -12.36
C GLY A 467 1.87 14.07 -13.38
N CYS A 468 2.58 14.38 -14.46
CA CYS A 468 2.73 13.50 -15.61
C CYS A 468 4.18 13.03 -15.74
N GLY A 469 4.31 11.81 -16.23
CA GLY A 469 5.55 11.07 -16.25
C GLY A 469 6.49 11.41 -17.40
N GLY A 470 7.68 10.83 -17.32
CA GLY A 470 8.72 10.91 -18.35
C GLY A 470 9.41 12.29 -18.47
N PRO A 471 10.45 12.39 -19.31
CA PRO A 471 11.37 13.54 -19.31
C PRO A 471 10.73 14.89 -19.64
N ASN A 472 9.61 14.87 -20.36
CA ASN A 472 8.88 16.07 -20.78
C ASN A 472 7.62 16.32 -19.95
N GLY A 473 7.31 15.48 -18.96
CA GLY A 473 6.08 15.58 -18.17
C GLY A 473 4.81 15.36 -18.99
N THR A 474 4.82 14.38 -19.90
CA THR A 474 3.73 14.12 -20.87
C THR A 474 3.24 12.67 -20.86
N SER A 475 3.90 11.78 -20.13
CA SER A 475 3.54 10.36 -20.05
C SER A 475 2.43 10.17 -19.02
N PHE A 476 1.50 9.26 -19.28
CA PHE A 476 0.41 8.95 -18.39
C PHE A 476 0.92 8.17 -17.18
N THR A 477 0.34 8.46 -16.03
CA THR A 477 0.81 7.99 -14.71
C THR A 477 -0.32 7.22 -14.01
N PRO A 478 -0.59 5.97 -14.43
CA PRO A 478 -1.67 5.17 -13.85
C PRO A 478 -1.44 4.93 -12.36
N ALA A 479 -2.53 4.74 -11.62
CA ALA A 479 -2.50 4.72 -10.17
C ALA A 479 -2.30 3.32 -9.58
N PHE A 480 -1.46 3.23 -8.58
CA PHE A 480 -1.16 2.07 -7.75
C PHE A 480 -1.65 2.32 -6.31
N PRO A 481 -2.29 1.34 -5.63
CA PRO A 481 -2.39 -0.08 -5.98
C PRO A 481 -3.41 -0.49 -7.04
N ALA A 482 -4.21 0.43 -7.57
CA ALA A 482 -5.27 0.08 -8.54
C ALA A 482 -4.75 -0.68 -9.76
N THR A 483 -3.51 -0.45 -10.20
CA THR A 483 -2.88 -1.20 -11.31
C THR A 483 -2.44 -2.62 -10.97
N CYS A 484 -2.40 -3.02 -9.69
CA CYS A 484 -2.12 -4.41 -9.30
C CYS A 484 -3.19 -5.36 -9.88
N PRO A 485 -2.83 -6.44 -10.60
CA PRO A 485 -3.80 -7.36 -11.21
C PRO A 485 -4.58 -8.22 -10.20
N TRP A 486 -4.26 -8.16 -8.91
CA TRP A 486 -4.90 -8.96 -7.85
C TRP A 486 -5.90 -8.17 -7.01
N VAL A 487 -6.20 -6.93 -7.42
CA VAL A 487 -7.21 -6.06 -6.83
C VAL A 487 -8.22 -5.62 -7.90
N THR A 488 -9.33 -5.03 -7.47
CA THR A 488 -10.32 -4.45 -8.36
C THR A 488 -10.22 -2.92 -8.32
N ALA A 489 -9.86 -2.31 -9.44
CA ALA A 489 -9.82 -0.87 -9.63
C ALA A 489 -11.23 -0.31 -9.92
N VAL A 490 -11.62 0.73 -9.19
CA VAL A 490 -12.93 1.38 -9.27
C VAL A 490 -12.76 2.82 -9.70
N GLY A 491 -13.22 3.12 -10.91
CA GLY A 491 -13.29 4.48 -11.45
C GLY A 491 -14.58 5.20 -11.15
N GLY A 492 -14.72 6.37 -11.78
CA GLY A 492 -15.80 7.32 -11.53
C GLY A 492 -16.76 7.48 -12.70
N SER A 493 -18.05 7.45 -12.40
CA SER A 493 -19.13 7.93 -13.27
C SER A 493 -19.80 9.17 -12.67
N ALA A 494 -20.70 9.80 -13.42
CA ALA A 494 -21.50 10.92 -12.95
C ALA A 494 -22.87 10.94 -13.63
N ILE A 495 -23.89 11.43 -12.90
CA ILE A 495 -25.16 11.84 -13.48
C ILE A 495 -24.96 13.19 -14.18
N ASN A 496 -25.33 13.28 -15.46
CA ASN A 496 -25.33 14.55 -16.18
C ASN A 496 -26.34 15.55 -15.59
N PHE A 497 -25.99 16.83 -15.58
CA PHE A 497 -26.94 17.89 -15.20
C PHE A 497 -28.21 17.83 -16.04
N GLY A 498 -29.37 17.82 -15.38
CA GLY A 498 -30.67 17.69 -16.04
C GLY A 498 -31.16 16.25 -16.25
N ASN A 499 -30.30 15.24 -16.05
CA ASN A 499 -30.69 13.83 -16.11
C ASN A 499 -31.29 13.35 -14.79
N THR A 500 -31.84 12.14 -14.82
CA THR A 500 -32.36 11.39 -13.67
C THR A 500 -31.50 10.14 -13.42
N VAL A 501 -31.77 9.43 -12.31
CA VAL A 501 -31.15 8.13 -11.99
C VAL A 501 -31.49 6.99 -12.96
N TYR A 502 -32.37 7.23 -13.94
CA TYR A 502 -32.77 6.24 -14.94
C TYR A 502 -32.16 6.51 -16.32
N ASP A 503 -31.54 7.67 -16.49
CA ASP A 503 -30.82 8.03 -17.71
C ASP A 503 -29.38 7.49 -17.63
N PRO A 504 -28.71 7.25 -18.77
CA PRO A 504 -27.31 6.84 -18.77
C PRO A 504 -26.40 7.85 -18.05
N GLU A 505 -25.52 7.33 -17.21
CA GLU A 505 -24.41 8.08 -16.61
C GLU A 505 -23.32 8.35 -17.68
N THR A 506 -22.44 9.31 -17.38
CA THR A 506 -21.23 9.62 -18.16
C THR A 506 -19.99 9.37 -17.31
N SER A 507 -18.79 9.34 -17.88
CA SER A 507 -17.57 9.31 -17.05
C SER A 507 -17.46 10.56 -16.16
N TYR A 508 -16.92 10.36 -14.96
CA TYR A 508 -16.39 11.46 -14.16
C TYR A 508 -15.05 11.89 -14.80
N GLY A 509 -14.89 13.17 -15.13
CA GLY A 509 -13.68 13.65 -15.83
C GLY A 509 -12.37 13.46 -15.04
N GLY A 510 -12.45 13.34 -13.72
CA GLY A 510 -11.30 12.99 -12.87
C GLY A 510 -11.03 11.48 -12.79
N SER A 511 -11.87 10.62 -13.36
CA SER A 511 -11.74 9.16 -13.23
C SER A 511 -10.37 8.67 -13.70
N GLY A 512 -9.56 8.21 -12.76
CA GLY A 512 -8.25 7.68 -13.05
C GLY A 512 -8.36 6.43 -13.94
N GLY A 513 -7.51 6.33 -14.94
CA GLY A 513 -7.62 5.26 -15.93
C GLY A 513 -6.47 5.24 -16.94
N GLY A 514 -6.28 4.11 -17.61
CA GLY A 514 -5.17 3.92 -18.53
C GLY A 514 -4.58 2.51 -18.48
N PHE A 515 -3.29 2.40 -18.75
CA PHE A 515 -2.56 1.13 -18.82
C PHE A 515 -1.32 1.21 -17.95
N SER A 516 -1.12 0.20 -17.10
CA SER A 516 0.03 0.08 -16.21
C SER A 516 1.36 0.17 -16.98
N ASN A 517 2.35 0.84 -16.37
CA ASN A 517 3.72 0.87 -16.85
C ASN A 517 4.55 -0.30 -16.25
N ILE A 518 3.98 -1.07 -15.32
CA ILE A 518 4.66 -2.10 -14.54
C ILE A 518 4.03 -3.47 -14.77
N PHE A 519 2.72 -3.59 -14.53
CA PHE A 519 2.04 -4.85 -14.41
C PHE A 519 1.55 -5.37 -15.77
N PRO A 520 1.86 -6.64 -16.10
CA PRO A 520 1.35 -7.26 -17.30
C PRO A 520 -0.16 -7.46 -17.21
N MET A 521 -0.81 -7.52 -18.37
CA MET A 521 -2.23 -7.76 -18.51
C MET A 521 -2.56 -9.18 -18.04
N PRO A 522 -3.47 -9.36 -17.07
CA PRO A 522 -3.92 -10.68 -16.66
C PRO A 522 -4.87 -11.29 -17.71
N ASP A 523 -4.88 -12.62 -17.80
CA ASP A 523 -5.64 -13.39 -18.78
C ASP A 523 -7.14 -13.06 -18.72
N TYR A 524 -7.69 -12.87 -17.52
CA TYR A 524 -9.11 -12.57 -17.32
C TYR A 524 -9.56 -11.26 -17.99
N GLN A 525 -8.65 -10.31 -18.23
CA GLN A 525 -8.92 -9.00 -18.80
C GLN A 525 -8.59 -8.93 -20.31
N SER A 526 -7.81 -9.88 -20.80
CA SER A 526 -7.19 -9.85 -22.13
C SER A 526 -8.18 -9.61 -23.27
N GLU A 527 -9.30 -10.32 -23.31
CA GLU A 527 -10.32 -10.16 -24.36
C GLU A 527 -10.88 -8.74 -24.40
N ALA A 528 -11.20 -8.17 -23.23
CA ALA A 528 -11.81 -6.85 -23.11
C ALA A 528 -10.85 -5.75 -23.60
N VAL A 529 -9.60 -5.77 -23.12
CA VAL A 529 -8.58 -4.78 -23.49
C VAL A 529 -8.20 -4.88 -24.98
N LEU A 530 -8.00 -6.10 -25.50
CA LEU A 530 -7.64 -6.28 -26.91
C LEU A 530 -8.77 -5.87 -27.86
N ASN A 531 -10.02 -6.09 -27.47
CA ASN A 531 -11.18 -5.60 -28.20
C ASN A 531 -11.24 -4.06 -28.18
N TRP A 532 -10.95 -3.43 -27.05
CA TRP A 532 -10.87 -1.97 -26.97
C TRP A 532 -9.80 -1.41 -27.92
N PHE A 533 -8.57 -1.92 -27.88
CA PHE A 533 -7.49 -1.48 -28.79
C PHE A 533 -7.84 -1.66 -30.27
N LYS A 534 -8.57 -2.73 -30.60
CA LYS A 534 -9.02 -3.01 -31.97
C LYS A 534 -10.04 -1.99 -32.47
N ASN A 535 -10.94 -1.55 -31.59
CA ASN A 535 -12.05 -0.67 -31.95
C ASN A 535 -11.71 0.83 -31.76
N ASN A 536 -10.72 1.15 -30.92
CA ASN A 536 -10.36 2.50 -30.51
C ASN A 536 -8.87 2.79 -30.80
N PRO A 537 -8.48 2.98 -32.08
CA PRO A 537 -7.10 3.30 -32.41
C PRO A 537 -6.70 4.67 -31.83
N THR A 538 -5.63 4.69 -31.04
CA THR A 538 -5.09 5.90 -30.43
C THR A 538 -3.99 6.52 -31.32
N ASN A 539 -3.92 7.85 -31.38
CA ASN A 539 -2.91 8.59 -32.14
C ASN A 539 -1.91 9.35 -31.25
N TYR A 540 -1.60 8.80 -30.08
CA TYR A 540 -0.64 9.40 -29.16
C TYR A 540 0.81 9.24 -29.62
N PRO A 541 1.70 10.20 -29.34
CA PRO A 541 3.14 10.02 -29.54
C PRO A 541 3.67 8.77 -28.80
N PRO A 542 4.73 8.12 -29.33
CA PRO A 542 5.37 7.01 -28.62
C PRO A 542 5.82 7.43 -27.22
N GLY A 543 5.54 6.59 -26.22
CA GLY A 543 5.87 6.85 -24.82
C GLY A 543 4.84 7.66 -24.04
N THR A 544 3.73 8.08 -24.65
CA THR A 544 2.64 8.74 -23.90
C THR A 544 1.94 7.79 -22.92
N PHE A 545 1.74 6.52 -23.29
CA PHE A 545 1.23 5.49 -22.39
C PHE A 545 1.74 4.12 -22.85
N ASN A 546 1.54 3.08 -22.03
CA ASN A 546 1.91 1.72 -22.39
C ASN A 546 0.94 1.13 -23.43
N ASP A 547 1.28 1.27 -24.72
CA ASP A 547 0.50 0.79 -25.86
C ASP A 547 0.90 -0.62 -26.34
N SER A 548 1.68 -1.36 -25.52
CA SER A 548 2.18 -2.70 -25.83
C SER A 548 1.09 -3.75 -26.09
N ARG A 549 -0.15 -3.47 -25.66
CA ARG A 549 -1.28 -4.42 -25.62
C ARG A 549 -1.03 -5.63 -24.73
N GLN A 550 -0.08 -5.51 -23.80
CA GLN A 550 0.31 -6.53 -22.83
C GLN A 550 0.27 -6.01 -21.39
N ALA A 551 -0.25 -4.80 -21.17
CA ALA A 551 -0.29 -4.14 -19.87
C ALA A 551 -1.69 -4.18 -19.25
N ARG A 552 -1.75 -4.28 -17.92
CA ARG A 552 -3.00 -4.21 -17.15
C ARG A 552 -3.69 -2.87 -17.41
N GLY A 553 -4.93 -2.89 -17.90
CA GLY A 553 -5.74 -1.68 -18.12
C GLY A 553 -6.60 -1.35 -16.90
N ILE A 554 -6.70 -0.11 -16.46
CA ILE A 554 -7.60 0.35 -15.37
C ILE A 554 -8.63 1.37 -15.88
N PRO A 555 -9.80 1.49 -15.21
CA PRO A 555 -10.26 0.69 -14.08
C PRO A 555 -10.95 -0.63 -14.53
N ASP A 556 -11.35 -1.47 -13.56
CA ASP A 556 -12.11 -2.70 -13.85
C ASP A 556 -13.62 -2.41 -13.95
N MET A 557 -14.12 -1.45 -13.16
CA MET A 557 -15.50 -0.95 -13.20
C MET A 557 -15.56 0.50 -12.69
N ALA A 558 -16.73 1.11 -12.66
CA ALA A 558 -16.94 2.44 -12.09
C ALA A 558 -18.20 2.53 -11.21
N ALA A 559 -18.31 3.60 -10.43
CA ALA A 559 -19.56 4.03 -9.79
C ALA A 559 -19.55 5.56 -9.62
N ASN A 560 -20.68 6.14 -9.22
CA ASN A 560 -20.85 7.59 -9.20
C ASN A 560 -19.84 8.23 -8.24
N ALA A 561 -19.02 9.11 -8.81
CA ALA A 561 -17.90 9.81 -8.17
C ALA A 561 -18.12 11.32 -8.16
N TRP A 562 -19.35 11.79 -8.33
CA TRP A 562 -19.65 13.22 -8.46
C TRP A 562 -20.89 13.63 -7.67
N GLN A 563 -20.81 14.79 -7.01
CA GLN A 563 -21.90 15.40 -6.25
C GLN A 563 -22.47 14.54 -5.11
N ILE A 564 -21.65 13.70 -4.50
CA ILE A 564 -22.02 12.84 -3.38
C ILE A 564 -22.28 13.72 -2.16
N LEU A 565 -23.47 13.61 -1.57
CA LEU A 565 -23.80 14.29 -0.32
C LEU A 565 -22.90 13.76 0.80
N VAL A 566 -22.28 14.67 1.54
CA VAL A 566 -21.47 14.37 2.72
C VAL A 566 -21.80 15.34 3.84
N VAL A 567 -21.83 14.86 5.08
CA VAL A 567 -21.81 15.72 6.26
C VAL A 567 -20.41 15.63 6.90
N SER A 568 -19.76 16.78 7.07
CA SER A 568 -18.43 16.85 7.69
C SER A 568 -18.29 18.17 8.43
N SER A 569 -17.68 18.12 9.60
CA SER A 569 -17.43 19.28 10.46
C SER A 569 -18.68 20.10 10.83
N GLY A 570 -19.85 19.45 10.89
CA GLY A 570 -21.16 20.05 11.13
C GLY A 570 -21.80 20.70 9.90
N TYR A 571 -21.20 20.57 8.71
CA TYR A 571 -21.70 21.14 7.46
C TYR A 571 -22.13 20.04 6.49
N ALA A 572 -23.19 20.29 5.71
CA ALA A 572 -23.54 19.46 4.57
C ALA A 572 -23.03 20.08 3.28
N GLY A 573 -22.45 19.25 2.43
CA GLY A 573 -21.94 19.65 1.13
C GLY A 573 -21.96 18.49 0.16
N THR A 574 -21.43 18.73 -1.03
CA THR A 574 -21.21 17.65 -2.00
C THR A 574 -19.73 17.49 -2.29
N LEU A 575 -19.27 16.25 -2.31
CA LEU A 575 -17.91 15.89 -2.70
C LEU A 575 -17.93 14.99 -3.94
N GLY A 576 -16.75 14.79 -4.53
CA GLY A 576 -16.54 13.89 -5.66
C GLY A 576 -15.31 13.02 -5.45
N GLY A 577 -14.89 12.37 -6.52
CA GLY A 577 -13.74 11.47 -6.52
C GLY A 577 -14.13 10.00 -6.49
N THR A 578 -13.26 9.18 -7.07
CA THR A 578 -13.32 7.72 -7.08
C THR A 578 -13.31 7.13 -5.68
N SER A 579 -12.83 7.89 -4.69
CA SER A 579 -13.07 7.64 -3.26
C SER A 579 -14.53 7.40 -2.89
N ALA A 580 -15.50 8.05 -3.54
CA ALA A 580 -16.91 7.78 -3.28
C ALA A 580 -17.42 6.53 -4.01
N ALA A 581 -16.81 6.18 -5.14
CA ALA A 581 -17.19 5.04 -5.96
C ALA A 581 -16.84 3.71 -5.27
N VAL A 582 -15.67 3.63 -4.63
CA VAL A 582 -15.20 2.43 -3.91
C VAL A 582 -16.16 1.96 -2.81
N PRO A 583 -16.60 2.77 -1.83
CA PRO A 583 -17.51 2.35 -0.77
C PRO A 583 -18.90 1.95 -1.30
N ILE A 584 -19.34 2.54 -2.43
CA ILE A 584 -20.57 2.13 -3.12
C ILE A 584 -20.42 0.71 -3.67
N VAL A 585 -19.34 0.44 -4.41
CA VAL A 585 -19.07 -0.89 -4.97
C VAL A 585 -18.85 -1.92 -3.86
N ALA A 586 -18.12 -1.55 -2.80
CA ALA A 586 -17.88 -2.42 -1.64
C ALA A 586 -19.19 -2.82 -0.96
N SER A 587 -20.14 -1.88 -0.85
CA SER A 587 -21.48 -2.14 -0.33
C SER A 587 -22.26 -3.15 -1.18
N ILE A 588 -22.17 -3.06 -2.51
CA ILE A 588 -22.82 -4.01 -3.44
C ILE A 588 -22.30 -5.43 -3.20
N PHE A 589 -20.98 -5.62 -3.14
CA PHE A 589 -20.38 -6.95 -2.95
C PHE A 589 -20.57 -7.48 -1.52
N ALA A 590 -20.58 -6.61 -0.51
CA ALA A 590 -20.94 -7.01 0.85
C ALA A 590 -22.38 -7.54 0.93
N LEU A 591 -23.33 -6.92 0.22
CA LEU A 591 -24.71 -7.38 0.15
C LEU A 591 -24.87 -8.68 -0.66
N ILE A 592 -24.06 -8.88 -1.71
CA ILE A 592 -23.99 -10.16 -2.43
C ILE A 592 -23.43 -11.26 -1.52
N ASN A 593 -22.37 -10.98 -0.77
CA ASN A 593 -21.82 -11.90 0.24
C ASN A 593 -22.86 -12.26 1.30
N ASN A 594 -23.68 -11.29 1.72
CA ASN A 594 -24.77 -11.55 2.65
C ASN A 594 -25.72 -12.61 2.10
N ALA A 595 -26.20 -12.43 0.87
CA ALA A 595 -27.11 -13.36 0.22
C ALA A 595 -26.48 -14.75 -0.01
N ARG A 596 -25.19 -14.80 -0.40
CA ARG A 596 -24.45 -16.06 -0.57
C ARG A 596 -24.33 -16.81 0.75
N LEU A 597 -23.91 -16.13 1.81
CA LEU A 597 -23.75 -16.72 3.15
C LEU A 597 -25.08 -17.19 3.74
N ASP A 598 -26.18 -16.45 3.53
CA ASP A 598 -27.54 -16.86 3.94
C ASP A 598 -28.00 -18.13 3.20
N ALA A 599 -27.52 -18.35 1.98
CA ALA A 599 -27.75 -19.57 1.22
C ALA A 599 -26.72 -20.69 1.53
N GLY A 600 -25.84 -20.50 2.51
CA GLY A 600 -24.81 -21.48 2.88
C GLY A 600 -23.64 -21.58 1.90
N LYS A 601 -23.49 -20.60 0.99
CA LYS A 601 -22.37 -20.49 0.06
C LYS A 601 -21.21 -19.71 0.69
N VAL A 602 -20.06 -19.73 0.03
CA VAL A 602 -18.88 -18.95 0.42
C VAL A 602 -18.93 -17.52 -0.13
N PRO A 603 -18.20 -16.55 0.45
CA PRO A 603 -18.05 -15.21 -0.12
C PRO A 603 -17.54 -15.21 -1.57
N VAL A 604 -17.64 -14.06 -2.25
CA VAL A 604 -17.28 -13.92 -3.66
C VAL A 604 -15.77 -13.97 -3.94
N GLY A 605 -14.93 -13.65 -2.95
CA GLY A 605 -13.47 -13.61 -3.11
C GLY A 605 -13.02 -12.61 -4.17
N PHE A 606 -11.97 -12.93 -4.92
CA PHE A 606 -11.51 -12.09 -6.02
C PHE A 606 -12.50 -12.11 -7.19
N ILE A 607 -13.05 -10.94 -7.52
CA ILE A 607 -14.21 -10.82 -8.39
C ILE A 607 -13.88 -10.61 -9.86
N ASN A 608 -12.65 -10.17 -10.20
CA ASN A 608 -12.31 -9.74 -11.56
C ASN A 608 -12.64 -10.80 -12.61
N PRO A 609 -12.25 -12.09 -12.45
CA PRO A 609 -12.58 -13.10 -13.45
C PRO A 609 -14.08 -13.28 -13.68
N VAL A 610 -14.90 -13.18 -12.63
CA VAL A 610 -16.35 -13.30 -12.74
C VAL A 610 -16.96 -12.11 -13.47
N ILE A 611 -16.53 -10.88 -13.13
CA ILE A 611 -17.11 -9.66 -13.73
C ILE A 611 -16.72 -9.54 -15.21
N TYR A 612 -15.47 -9.86 -15.58
CA TYR A 612 -15.02 -9.83 -16.97
C TYR A 612 -15.70 -10.90 -17.83
N ALA A 613 -16.04 -12.05 -17.25
CA ALA A 613 -16.87 -13.06 -17.92
C ALA A 613 -18.36 -12.68 -18.00
N ASN A 614 -18.80 -11.62 -17.32
CA ASN A 614 -20.20 -11.22 -17.24
C ASN A 614 -20.42 -9.70 -17.42
N PRO A 615 -19.92 -9.08 -18.51
CA PRO A 615 -20.04 -7.63 -18.74
C PRO A 615 -21.50 -7.16 -18.81
N GLN A 616 -22.44 -8.04 -19.21
CA GLN A 616 -23.88 -7.75 -19.23
C GLN A 616 -24.48 -7.40 -17.85
N ALA A 617 -23.76 -7.73 -16.76
CA ALA A 617 -24.16 -7.41 -15.40
C ALA A 617 -23.93 -5.93 -15.02
N PHE A 618 -23.33 -5.14 -15.92
CA PHE A 618 -23.06 -3.73 -15.74
C PHE A 618 -24.01 -2.88 -16.61
N ASN A 619 -24.06 -1.58 -16.29
CA ASN A 619 -24.59 -0.56 -17.18
C ASN A 619 -23.39 0.10 -17.85
N ASP A 620 -23.31 -0.02 -19.18
CA ASP A 620 -22.18 0.45 -19.96
C ASP A 620 -22.16 1.99 -20.04
N ILE A 621 -20.98 2.59 -19.88
CA ILE A 621 -20.78 4.04 -19.91
C ILE A 621 -20.06 4.39 -21.20
N THR A 622 -20.75 5.04 -22.13
CA THR A 622 -20.22 5.24 -23.49
C THR A 622 -19.96 6.71 -23.82
N THR A 623 -19.94 7.59 -22.82
CA THR A 623 -19.75 9.03 -23.00
C THR A 623 -18.82 9.61 -21.94
N GLY A 624 -18.10 10.66 -22.32
CA GLY A 624 -17.13 11.35 -21.49
C GLY A 624 -15.70 10.85 -21.72
N ASP A 625 -14.76 11.46 -21.03
CA ASP A 625 -13.32 11.22 -21.09
C ASP A 625 -12.67 11.29 -19.69
N ASN A 626 -11.34 11.11 -19.63
CA ASN A 626 -10.53 11.34 -18.44
C ASN A 626 -9.27 12.20 -18.74
N PRO A 627 -9.44 13.51 -18.97
CA PRO A 627 -8.36 14.40 -19.38
C PRO A 627 -7.22 14.47 -18.37
N GLY A 628 -6.01 14.76 -18.88
CA GLY A 628 -4.79 14.85 -18.08
C GLY A 628 -3.55 14.97 -18.98
N CYS A 629 -2.42 15.40 -18.42
CA CYS A 629 -1.14 15.50 -19.12
C CYS A 629 -1.15 16.33 -20.41
N GLY A 630 -1.98 17.38 -20.46
CA GLY A 630 -2.14 18.23 -21.65
C GLY A 630 -2.89 17.53 -22.80
N THR A 631 -3.61 16.46 -22.51
CA THR A 631 -4.40 15.67 -23.46
C THR A 631 -5.85 15.52 -22.99
N ASN A 632 -6.71 15.01 -23.87
CA ASN A 632 -8.08 14.60 -23.49
C ASN A 632 -8.11 13.20 -22.84
N GLY A 633 -6.96 12.56 -22.62
CA GLY A 633 -6.89 11.20 -22.05
C GLY A 633 -7.54 10.15 -22.95
N PHE A 634 -8.32 9.27 -22.36
CA PHE A 634 -9.10 8.27 -23.08
C PHE A 634 -10.59 8.64 -23.06
N ASN A 635 -11.34 8.10 -24.01
CA ASN A 635 -12.80 8.25 -24.05
C ASN A 635 -13.46 7.00 -23.46
N ALA A 636 -14.60 7.21 -22.80
CA ALA A 636 -15.52 6.12 -22.48
C ALA A 636 -16.19 5.61 -23.77
N THR A 637 -16.30 4.29 -23.94
CA THR A 637 -16.72 3.66 -25.22
C THR A 637 -17.61 2.44 -24.97
N GLU A 638 -18.19 1.86 -26.03
CA GLU A 638 -18.95 0.61 -25.88
C GLU A 638 -18.04 -0.54 -25.40
N GLY A 639 -18.46 -1.24 -24.34
CA GLY A 639 -17.70 -2.30 -23.70
C GLY A 639 -16.67 -1.79 -22.69
N TRP A 640 -15.64 -2.59 -22.40
CA TRP A 640 -14.59 -2.14 -21.48
C TRP A 640 -13.80 -0.97 -22.08
N ASP A 641 -13.53 0.05 -21.27
CA ASP A 641 -12.64 1.16 -21.63
C ASP A 641 -11.73 1.59 -20.46
N PRO A 642 -10.60 2.27 -20.74
CA PRO A 642 -9.66 2.73 -19.72
C PRO A 642 -10.11 4.04 -19.03
N VAL A 643 -11.42 4.23 -18.85
CA VAL A 643 -12.01 5.37 -18.12
C VAL A 643 -12.96 4.86 -17.04
N THR A 644 -13.87 3.95 -17.41
CA THR A 644 -14.94 3.42 -16.55
C THR A 644 -14.98 1.89 -16.46
N GLY A 645 -14.03 1.22 -17.11
CA GLY A 645 -13.92 -0.22 -17.08
C GLY A 645 -15.13 -0.88 -17.71
N LEU A 646 -15.72 -1.88 -17.06
CA LEU A 646 -16.95 -2.54 -17.51
C LEU A 646 -18.22 -1.67 -17.36
N GLY A 647 -18.11 -0.44 -16.83
CA GLY A 647 -19.22 0.44 -16.50
C GLY A 647 -19.70 0.30 -15.05
N THR A 648 -20.94 0.70 -14.76
CA THR A 648 -21.46 0.74 -13.39
C THR A 648 -22.22 -0.54 -12.99
N PRO A 649 -22.02 -1.07 -11.77
CA PRO A 649 -22.57 -2.37 -11.38
C PRO A 649 -24.08 -2.33 -11.22
N ASN A 650 -24.78 -3.34 -11.77
CA ASN A 650 -26.19 -3.57 -11.47
C ASN A 650 -26.34 -4.69 -10.42
N TYR A 651 -26.68 -4.32 -9.18
CA TYR A 651 -26.77 -5.27 -8.06
C TYR A 651 -27.63 -6.49 -8.38
N LYS A 652 -28.81 -6.32 -8.99
CA LYS A 652 -29.71 -7.45 -9.27
C LYS A 652 -29.11 -8.43 -10.26
N LYS A 653 -28.42 -7.92 -11.29
CA LYS A 653 -27.76 -8.77 -12.29
C LYS A 653 -26.55 -9.48 -11.68
N LEU A 654 -25.71 -8.76 -10.94
CA LEU A 654 -24.55 -9.34 -10.25
C LEU A 654 -24.96 -10.38 -9.21
N LEU A 655 -25.99 -10.09 -8.40
CA LEU A 655 -26.53 -11.05 -7.45
C LEU A 655 -26.94 -12.35 -8.16
N LYS A 656 -27.62 -12.27 -9.31
CA LYS A 656 -27.99 -13.45 -10.09
C LYS A 656 -26.77 -14.25 -10.56
N VAL A 657 -25.75 -13.56 -11.08
CA VAL A 657 -24.48 -14.18 -11.52
C VAL A 657 -23.82 -14.91 -10.35
N PHE A 658 -23.56 -14.18 -9.26
CA PHE A 658 -22.85 -14.74 -8.12
C PHE A 658 -23.65 -15.81 -7.39
N MET A 659 -24.98 -15.74 -7.32
CA MET A 659 -25.78 -16.81 -6.70
C MET A 659 -25.82 -18.11 -7.51
N ALA A 660 -25.53 -18.05 -8.81
CA ALA A 660 -25.43 -19.24 -9.66
C ALA A 660 -24.10 -19.99 -9.50
N LEU A 661 -23.04 -19.31 -9.05
CA LEU A 661 -21.74 -19.90 -8.77
C LEU A 661 -21.79 -20.79 -7.51
N PRO A 662 -20.95 -21.84 -7.41
CA PRO A 662 -20.91 -22.78 -6.28
C PRO A 662 -21.06 -22.15 -4.89
#